data_AF-A0A2E4W8W0-F1
#
_entry.id   AF-A0A2E4W8W0-F1
#
_cell.length_a   1.000
_cell.length_b   1.000
_cell.length_c   1.000
_cell.angle_alpha   90.00
_cell.angle_beta   90.00
_cell.angle_gamma   90.00
#
_symmetry.space_group_name_H-M   'P 1'
#
loop_
_entity.id
_entity.type
_entity.pdbx_description
1 polymer ?
#
loop_
_entity_poly.entity_id
_entity_poly.type
_entity_poly.pdbx_seq_one_letter_code
_entity_poly.pdbx_strand_id
1 'polypeptide(L)'
;MFVSSHGSRVTIYQLDENGRVASRTADYVIGETSLYGRRNSPGIATRSEGSLISGIAYDNVNHRLFARDSSVIAWHPNGRLLVFDVHPDRMVNGPEALAVFGQPDFTTRSLGGVGPQKLASINGTVLDEKHQRLFVSDGDNNRILVWDVAPERLTETPNAMVVIGQRDFFNNEPRAGASGLADPGSIYYDPETERLFVVDGGNHRILTFDVDPENLETGMSAETVIGQADFDSNQPGVGAGRLNRPSRLSFDDAHGRLFVADGGNQRVVIFDVRPDYLALGATATHVLGQDTFGTSDRRVDLRKLAPGQMILNRRQQQLMVNEGTVANRTLVFDVHPDRIENNPDAVALLFQEDFEKSERRTSQVYENSPRPFLDEETDTLYVASGYPGGNRVLLMDMSPGQVTTGMPAFDVIGHYDVEGKPNFDARAAYGRINDRFIYPRGVALDPVDHRLFVNDQYNNRVLMFELDAENRIADRVADVILGQPDAHTGQLREISARTLQIPLALAYDVTSKQLFVGDGWNNRVMVFDAHPDRLSTFDEAVAALGQRDFESDEPSVGPDRLNFGVSWGRGIQSAAPTPLALEVDTNHQRLFVSDGINHRVLVFDIRPGMVKTGVSAIGVLGQRDFEHNDPTPKESSRVTDSLGVLGARVVSGRAPVNNHGFDTPSGLVYDVNHDRLFVVDGNNSRVMAFDAAPDTWQDGQAAVAILGQMNETGGDEVRLDRRDVGEDEGRRRMRMASGITYDTANDRLLVNDKGNDRILFFNARPEVLETGMAASGVIGQKDFVSRIPGNGEQEELLDPREITFDPEHQRLYVTDSFWARLMVFDLPRAERPVAIPANTAMTYGTLDAWNGRDIPDKESRQAWRGSLTSEAGPAPGAILVYSNTHRELDVLAKRRSRMLLSET
;
A
#
# COMPACT_ATOMS: atom_id res chain seq x y z
N MET A 1 1.43 16.39 13.37
CA MET A 1 0.17 15.64 13.50
C MET A 1 -0.73 16.06 12.38
N PHE A 2 -0.40 15.70 11.15
CA PHE A 2 -0.85 16.40 9.95
C PHE A 2 -2.12 15.75 9.40
N VAL A 3 -3.20 16.02 10.13
CA VAL A 3 -4.59 15.65 9.83
C VAL A 3 -5.07 16.50 8.65
N SER A 4 -4.62 16.20 7.43
CA SER A 4 -5.05 16.90 6.22
C SER A 4 -6.47 16.52 5.80
N SER A 5 -7.41 17.20 6.44
CA SER A 5 -8.52 17.96 5.82
C SER A 5 -8.01 18.91 4.72
N HIS A 6 -8.76 19.69 3.92
CA HIS A 6 -10.05 20.40 3.92
C HIS A 6 -10.26 21.91 4.18
N GLY A 7 -9.19 22.71 4.06
CA GLY A 7 -9.19 23.91 3.23
C GLY A 7 -9.34 25.29 3.82
N SER A 8 -8.31 26.12 4.06
CA SER A 8 -6.87 25.84 3.89
C SER A 8 -6.00 26.32 5.07
N ARG A 9 -6.58 27.05 6.05
CA ARG A 9 -5.93 27.41 7.34
C ARG A 9 -5.80 26.21 8.28
N VAL A 10 -4.84 26.23 9.20
CA VAL A 10 -4.47 25.10 10.09
C VAL A 10 -4.66 25.47 11.58
N THR A 11 -4.27 24.58 12.51
CA THR A 11 -4.54 24.67 13.96
C THR A 11 -3.49 23.86 14.74
N ILE A 12 -2.55 24.55 15.43
CA ILE A 12 -1.26 24.07 15.99
C ILE A 12 -0.97 24.71 17.39
N TYR A 13 -0.21 24.01 18.23
CA TYR A 13 -0.08 24.21 19.68
C TYR A 13 1.39 24.17 20.18
N GLN A 14 1.56 24.37 21.48
CA GLN A 14 2.64 23.81 22.30
C GLN A 14 2.00 22.99 23.44
N LEU A 15 2.72 22.02 24.01
CA LEU A 15 2.11 20.83 24.64
C LEU A 15 2.06 20.85 26.18
N ASP A 16 1.09 20.12 26.77
CA ASP A 16 0.91 19.95 28.22
C ASP A 16 1.15 18.49 28.73
N GLU A 17 0.19 17.56 28.58
CA GLU A 17 0.22 16.20 29.18
C GLU A 17 -0.57 15.06 28.42
N ASN A 18 -1.53 14.34 29.03
CA ASN A 18 -1.77 12.90 28.72
C ASN A 18 -2.86 12.53 27.67
N GLY A 19 -2.57 12.64 26.38
CA GLY A 19 -3.19 11.84 25.31
C GLY A 19 -4.50 12.31 24.61
N ARG A 20 -5.36 13.17 25.18
CA ARG A 20 -6.74 13.43 24.67
C ARG A 20 -7.14 14.91 24.50
N VAL A 21 -8.17 15.17 23.68
CA VAL A 21 -8.38 16.37 22.80
C VAL A 21 -8.75 17.70 23.51
N ALA A 22 -8.91 18.83 22.80
CA ALA A 22 -8.57 20.19 23.26
C ALA A 22 -9.73 21.21 23.48
N SER A 23 -10.09 22.04 22.48
CA SER A 23 -11.04 23.16 22.63
C SER A 23 -11.85 23.49 21.34
N ARG A 24 -12.54 24.63 21.21
CA ARG A 24 -13.75 24.77 20.36
C ARG A 24 -13.58 25.05 18.85
N THR A 25 -12.94 26.14 18.44
CA THR A 25 -12.86 26.60 17.03
C THR A 25 -11.60 27.44 16.65
N ALA A 26 -10.54 26.86 16.07
CA ALA A 26 -9.28 27.56 15.69
C ALA A 26 -9.35 28.53 14.47
N ASP A 27 -8.64 29.67 14.46
CA ASP A 27 -8.55 30.59 13.28
C ASP A 27 -7.35 31.60 13.17
N TYR A 28 -6.33 31.66 14.05
CA TYR A 28 -5.17 32.57 13.85
C TYR A 28 -4.09 31.93 12.97
N VAL A 29 -3.74 32.55 11.82
CA VAL A 29 -3.15 31.80 10.69
C VAL A 29 -2.45 32.64 9.58
N ILE A 30 -1.83 31.99 8.57
CA ILE A 30 -0.72 32.50 7.74
C ILE A 30 -0.79 32.18 6.20
N GLY A 31 -1.28 33.11 5.35
CA GLY A 31 -1.32 33.07 3.85
C GLY A 31 -2.19 34.20 3.20
N GLU A 32 -2.76 34.08 1.99
CA GLU A 32 -3.78 35.01 1.38
C GLU A 32 -3.51 36.54 1.29
N THR A 33 -4.55 37.33 0.94
CA THR A 33 -4.55 38.81 0.91
C THR A 33 -5.93 39.46 1.16
N SER A 34 -7.07 38.85 0.79
CA SER A 34 -8.40 39.50 0.76
C SER A 34 -9.44 38.85 1.69
N LEU A 35 -10.14 39.62 2.52
CA LEU A 35 -10.92 39.06 3.63
C LEU A 35 -12.24 38.34 3.22
N TYR A 36 -12.23 37.01 3.36
CA TYR A 36 -13.33 36.01 3.33
C TYR A 36 -13.87 35.50 1.97
N GLY A 37 -13.74 34.18 1.75
CA GLY A 37 -14.37 33.37 0.70
C GLY A 37 -13.69 32.02 0.44
N ARG A 38 -13.84 31.51 -0.79
CA ARG A 38 -12.97 30.52 -1.46
C ARG A 38 -13.00 30.78 -2.98
N ARG A 39 -12.00 30.27 -3.72
CA ARG A 39 -11.64 30.77 -5.07
C ARG A 39 -11.08 29.71 -6.06
N ASN A 40 -11.47 28.43 -5.87
CA ASN A 40 -10.87 27.23 -6.48
C ASN A 40 -10.37 27.39 -7.92
N SER A 41 -9.04 27.31 -8.08
CA SER A 41 -8.35 27.55 -9.36
C SER A 41 -7.50 26.33 -9.76
N PRO A 42 -8.09 25.25 -10.35
CA PRO A 42 -7.54 23.89 -10.40
C PRO A 42 -6.28 23.67 -11.29
N GLY A 43 -5.11 24.08 -10.78
CA GLY A 43 -3.78 23.62 -11.21
C GLY A 43 -2.70 24.70 -11.15
N ILE A 44 -1.96 24.78 -10.04
CA ILE A 44 -1.12 25.96 -9.66
C ILE A 44 0.33 25.57 -9.37
N ALA A 45 1.21 26.57 -9.36
CA ALA A 45 2.64 26.49 -9.03
C ALA A 45 3.18 27.74 -8.29
N THR A 46 3.43 27.66 -6.98
CA THR A 46 3.94 28.73 -6.08
C THR A 46 4.58 28.18 -4.79
N ARG A 47 5.62 28.82 -4.21
CA ARG A 47 6.42 28.34 -3.06
C ARG A 47 5.74 28.21 -1.66
N SER A 48 4.64 28.86 -1.26
CA SER A 48 3.71 29.81 -1.91
C SER A 48 2.37 29.81 -1.15
N GLU A 49 1.23 30.05 -1.82
CA GLU A 49 0.00 30.55 -1.15
C GLU A 49 -1.25 29.65 -1.26
N GLY A 50 -2.20 29.81 -0.32
CA GLY A 50 -3.01 28.70 0.24
C GLY A 50 -4.00 27.98 -0.67
N SER A 51 -4.11 26.66 -0.48
CA SER A 51 -4.09 25.68 -1.58
C SER A 51 -4.96 24.44 -1.29
N LEU A 52 -4.68 23.30 -1.92
CA LEU A 52 -5.37 22.01 -1.76
C LEU A 52 -4.66 21.02 -0.80
N ILE A 53 -4.28 21.50 0.37
CA ILE A 53 -3.23 20.96 1.27
C ILE A 53 -3.36 19.47 1.75
N SER A 54 -2.26 18.70 1.67
CA SER A 54 -2.02 17.31 2.10
C SER A 54 -0.55 17.08 2.55
N GLY A 55 -0.11 15.88 2.93
CA GLY A 55 1.32 15.47 2.81
C GLY A 55 2.15 15.22 4.09
N ILE A 56 2.87 14.08 4.14
CA ILE A 56 3.94 13.66 5.08
C ILE A 56 4.84 12.50 4.53
N ALA A 57 5.95 12.24 5.23
CA ALA A 57 6.84 11.07 5.54
C ALA A 57 7.51 11.47 6.88
N TYR A 58 8.60 10.95 7.47
CA TYR A 58 9.17 11.59 8.71
C TYR A 58 10.65 11.20 9.02
N ASP A 59 11.28 11.62 10.15
CA ASP A 59 12.76 11.58 10.39
C ASP A 59 13.24 11.70 11.85
N ASN A 60 14.46 11.19 12.13
CA ASN A 60 15.20 11.25 13.41
C ASN A 60 16.63 11.77 13.41
N VAL A 61 17.25 11.98 12.24
CA VAL A 61 18.63 12.46 12.16
C VAL A 61 18.64 13.98 11.94
N ASN A 62 17.75 14.46 11.07
CA ASN A 62 18.00 15.62 10.22
C ASN A 62 17.09 16.85 10.53
N HIS A 63 15.97 16.65 11.20
CA HIS A 63 15.32 17.59 12.13
C HIS A 63 14.62 18.85 11.55
N ARG A 64 13.94 18.77 10.38
CA ARG A 64 13.24 19.95 9.79
C ARG A 64 11.86 19.77 9.13
N LEU A 65 11.44 18.56 8.71
CA LEU A 65 10.27 18.17 7.89
C LEU A 65 10.43 18.33 6.32
N PHE A 66 9.72 17.72 5.34
CA PHE A 66 9.88 17.77 3.83
C PHE A 66 8.49 17.37 3.15
N ALA A 67 8.00 17.75 1.92
CA ALA A 67 6.52 17.87 1.61
C ALA A 67 5.84 17.61 0.16
N ARG A 68 4.52 17.92 -0.09
CA ARG A 68 3.64 17.45 -1.26
C ARG A 68 2.65 18.35 -2.10
N ASP A 69 2.29 17.88 -3.31
CA ASP A 69 1.19 18.33 -4.23
C ASP A 69 0.61 17.17 -5.09
N SER A 70 -0.48 17.41 -5.85
CA SER A 70 -0.86 16.72 -7.11
C SER A 70 -1.59 17.61 -8.12
N SER A 71 -1.11 17.72 -9.38
CA SER A 71 -1.87 18.36 -10.48
C SER A 71 -1.70 17.67 -11.84
N VAL A 72 -2.51 18.04 -12.83
CA VAL A 72 -2.34 17.79 -14.29
C VAL A 72 -1.81 19.06 -14.96
N ILE A 73 -1.15 18.94 -16.12
CA ILE A 73 -1.08 19.98 -17.16
C ILE A 73 -1.29 19.33 -18.55
N ALA A 74 -2.05 19.99 -19.43
CA ALA A 74 -2.17 19.68 -20.87
C ALA A 74 -2.32 18.17 -21.20
N TRP A 75 -3.42 17.57 -20.73
CA TRP A 75 -3.82 16.18 -20.97
C TRP A 75 -2.86 15.08 -20.48
N HIS A 76 -1.79 15.36 -19.71
CA HIS A 76 -0.70 14.39 -19.44
C HIS A 76 -0.33 14.23 -17.93
N PRO A 77 0.35 13.13 -17.55
CA PRO A 77 1.06 12.98 -16.27
C PRO A 77 2.14 14.06 -16.06
N ASN A 78 2.51 14.33 -14.80
CA ASN A 78 2.84 15.71 -14.42
C ASN A 78 3.72 15.86 -13.13
N GLY A 79 4.55 14.86 -12.83
CA GLY A 79 5.22 14.68 -11.53
C GLY A 79 6.49 15.46 -11.20
N ARG A 80 6.38 16.44 -10.30
CA ARG A 80 7.46 17.07 -9.50
C ARG A 80 7.26 16.82 -7.99
N LEU A 81 8.25 17.06 -7.11
CA LEU A 81 8.13 16.89 -5.63
C LEU A 81 8.00 18.23 -4.85
N LEU A 82 7.90 18.24 -3.50
CA LEU A 82 7.63 19.44 -2.65
C LEU A 82 8.37 19.39 -1.25
N VAL A 83 8.39 20.50 -0.47
CA VAL A 83 9.07 20.81 0.83
C VAL A 83 8.72 22.24 1.38
N PHE A 84 8.56 22.53 2.68
CA PHE A 84 8.42 23.90 3.34
C PHE A 84 9.56 24.38 4.35
N ASP A 85 9.32 25.08 5.50
CA ASP A 85 10.31 25.77 6.44
C ASP A 85 10.30 25.29 7.94
N VAL A 86 11.35 25.54 8.77
CA VAL A 86 11.77 24.78 10.00
C VAL A 86 11.14 25.18 11.35
N HIS A 87 11.02 24.27 12.34
CA HIS A 87 10.71 24.46 13.80
C HIS A 87 9.29 24.95 14.18
N PRO A 88 8.58 24.48 15.23
CA PRO A 88 7.11 24.54 15.32
C PRO A 88 6.58 25.74 16.09
N ASP A 89 6.88 25.77 17.39
CA ASP A 89 7.64 26.82 18.06
C ASP A 89 8.25 27.86 17.07
N ARG A 90 7.47 28.79 16.46
CA ARG A 90 8.02 29.68 15.40
C ARG A 90 7.23 30.91 14.98
N MET A 91 6.11 30.72 14.28
CA MET A 91 5.99 31.43 12.99
C MET A 91 5.14 32.71 12.97
N VAL A 92 5.64 33.69 12.23
CA VAL A 92 4.93 34.90 11.76
C VAL A 92 4.64 34.77 10.26
N ASN A 93 3.77 35.63 9.70
CA ASN A 93 2.84 35.23 8.64
C ASN A 93 3.40 34.99 7.19
N GLY A 94 4.43 34.13 7.01
CA GLY A 94 4.71 33.45 5.72
C GLY A 94 5.90 32.47 5.72
N PRO A 95 5.69 31.15 5.96
CA PRO A 95 6.62 30.07 5.63
C PRO A 95 6.42 29.53 4.19
N GLU A 96 7.41 28.79 3.71
CA GLU A 96 7.66 28.40 2.30
C GLU A 96 8.70 27.27 2.25
N ALA A 97 9.00 26.72 1.07
CA ALA A 97 10.07 25.75 0.85
C ALA A 97 11.53 26.11 1.09
N LEU A 98 12.31 25.16 1.64
CA LEU A 98 13.79 25.18 1.54
C LEU A 98 14.37 24.37 0.35
N ALA A 99 13.63 23.44 -0.23
CA ALA A 99 14.05 22.58 -1.34
C ALA A 99 12.92 22.59 -2.36
N VAL A 100 13.24 23.03 -3.57
CA VAL A 100 12.42 23.86 -4.45
C VAL A 100 13.12 24.00 -5.81
N PHE A 101 13.21 22.87 -6.49
CA PHE A 101 14.33 22.54 -7.37
C PHE A 101 14.18 23.04 -8.82
N GLY A 102 14.52 22.25 -9.84
CA GLY A 102 13.75 22.11 -11.07
C GLY A 102 14.41 22.53 -12.37
N GLN A 103 15.20 23.61 -12.35
CA GLN A 103 15.70 24.26 -13.55
C GLN A 103 16.99 25.07 -13.36
N PRO A 104 17.24 25.82 -12.26
CA PRO A 104 16.48 25.97 -11.01
C PRO A 104 15.20 26.82 -11.14
N ASP A 105 14.02 26.30 -10.73
CA ASP A 105 12.94 27.11 -10.13
C ASP A 105 11.73 26.36 -9.56
N PHE A 106 11.23 26.98 -8.49
CA PHE A 106 10.01 26.78 -7.69
C PHE A 106 8.69 26.53 -8.45
N THR A 107 8.63 26.73 -9.76
CA THR A 107 7.37 26.95 -10.51
C THR A 107 7.23 26.11 -11.79
N THR A 108 8.30 25.49 -12.27
CA THR A 108 8.32 24.72 -13.52
C THR A 108 7.46 23.44 -13.49
N ARG A 109 7.01 22.98 -14.67
CA ARG A 109 6.25 21.74 -14.95
C ARG A 109 6.22 21.43 -16.49
N SER A 110 7.30 20.95 -17.10
CA SER A 110 7.59 21.03 -18.56
C SER A 110 7.69 19.72 -19.39
N LEU A 111 7.46 18.51 -18.84
CA LEU A 111 7.55 17.18 -19.53
C LEU A 111 8.83 16.89 -20.38
N GLY A 112 9.94 16.39 -19.81
CA GLY A 112 11.07 15.72 -20.48
C GLY A 112 12.49 16.27 -20.24
N GLY A 113 13.53 15.42 -20.22
CA GLY A 113 14.95 15.85 -20.29
C GLY A 113 16.04 14.76 -20.19
N VAL A 114 17.31 15.16 -20.04
CA VAL A 114 18.50 14.29 -19.82
C VAL A 114 19.49 14.83 -18.77
N GLY A 115 20.16 13.94 -18.02
CA GLY A 115 21.28 14.25 -17.11
C GLY A 115 21.01 14.10 -15.61
N PRO A 116 21.99 14.44 -14.73
CA PRO A 116 21.90 14.40 -13.26
C PRO A 116 20.94 15.46 -12.69
N GLN A 117 20.14 16.03 -13.60
CA GLN A 117 19.14 17.06 -13.37
C GLN A 117 17.80 16.71 -14.05
N LYS A 118 17.64 15.58 -14.78
CA LYS A 118 16.41 15.27 -15.55
C LYS A 118 16.02 13.77 -15.64
N LEU A 119 14.85 13.42 -15.06
CA LEU A 119 14.13 12.12 -15.04
C LEU A 119 12.85 12.13 -15.93
N ALA A 120 11.77 11.43 -15.50
CA ALA A 120 10.38 11.67 -15.87
C ALA A 120 9.45 12.08 -14.67
N SER A 121 9.36 11.40 -13.50
CA SER A 121 8.42 11.72 -12.39
C SER A 121 8.93 11.29 -10.99
N ILE A 122 8.06 10.90 -10.02
CA ILE A 122 8.38 10.35 -8.66
C ILE A 122 7.41 9.25 -8.24
N ASN A 123 7.89 8.13 -7.72
CA ASN A 123 7.07 7.14 -7.03
C ASN A 123 6.96 7.42 -5.54
N GLY A 124 8.10 7.38 -4.81
CA GLY A 124 8.18 6.71 -3.49
C GLY A 124 8.76 7.49 -2.28
N THR A 125 9.14 6.78 -1.21
CA THR A 125 9.69 7.35 0.06
C THR A 125 10.53 6.36 0.88
N VAL A 126 11.12 6.85 1.99
CA VAL A 126 11.56 6.16 3.24
C VAL A 126 12.06 7.28 4.22
N LEU A 127 12.62 7.01 5.43
CA LEU A 127 13.77 7.72 6.07
C LEU A 127 14.31 6.96 7.32
N ASP A 128 15.34 7.50 8.01
CA ASP A 128 16.59 6.79 8.33
C ASP A 128 17.08 6.69 9.80
N GLU A 129 17.99 5.71 10.05
CA GLU A 129 19.12 5.64 11.11
C GLU A 129 22.10 5.29 10.53
N LYS A 130 22.80 5.28 9.30
CA LYS A 130 24.26 5.19 8.97
C LYS A 130 24.80 6.34 8.07
N HIS A 131 25.02 6.14 6.75
CA HIS A 131 25.42 7.22 5.81
C HIS A 131 25.09 6.95 4.31
N GLN A 132 25.05 8.02 3.51
CA GLN A 132 24.48 8.29 2.15
C GLN A 132 24.19 7.17 1.08
N ARG A 133 22.92 6.95 0.61
CA ARG A 133 22.51 5.90 -0.39
C ARG A 133 21.37 6.08 -1.50
N LEU A 134 20.07 5.78 -1.29
CA LEU A 134 18.77 6.19 -1.97
C LEU A 134 18.39 6.09 -3.52
N PHE A 135 17.20 5.50 -3.94
CA PHE A 135 16.82 5.13 -5.38
C PHE A 135 15.28 5.07 -5.86
N VAL A 136 14.85 5.07 -7.17
CA VAL A 136 13.39 5.15 -7.73
C VAL A 136 13.01 4.29 -9.03
N SER A 137 12.05 4.65 -9.95
CA SER A 137 11.68 4.12 -11.35
C SER A 137 10.38 4.66 -12.08
N ASP A 138 10.20 4.76 -13.44
CA ASP A 138 9.17 5.66 -14.15
C ASP A 138 8.26 5.22 -15.32
N GLY A 139 7.34 6.14 -15.67
CA GLY A 139 7.21 6.89 -16.95
C GLY A 139 7.94 6.51 -18.27
N ASP A 140 8.78 7.40 -18.88
CA ASP A 140 9.34 7.28 -20.27
C ASP A 140 10.82 7.80 -20.53
N ASN A 141 11.83 6.92 -20.79
CA ASN A 141 13.33 7.09 -21.04
C ASN A 141 14.17 5.81 -20.62
N ASN A 142 15.45 5.84 -20.17
CA ASN A 142 16.12 4.81 -19.29
C ASN A 142 17.42 5.27 -18.54
N ARG A 143 17.36 5.79 -17.28
CA ARG A 143 18.49 5.83 -16.28
C ARG A 143 18.11 6.10 -14.79
N ILE A 144 19.04 5.89 -13.85
CA ILE A 144 18.74 5.36 -12.50
C ILE A 144 19.42 6.14 -11.33
N LEU A 145 19.18 7.44 -11.20
CA LEU A 145 19.97 8.43 -10.42
C LEU A 145 19.95 8.29 -8.87
N VAL A 146 20.63 9.21 -8.14
CA VAL A 146 20.93 9.26 -6.66
C VAL A 146 21.63 10.60 -6.27
N TRP A 147 21.37 11.31 -5.14
CA TRP A 147 21.91 12.64 -4.71
C TRP A 147 22.56 12.77 -3.26
N ASP A 148 21.95 13.51 -2.29
CA ASP A 148 22.20 13.76 -0.83
C ASP A 148 21.08 14.70 -0.27
N VAL A 149 20.55 14.46 0.93
CA VAL A 149 19.54 15.32 1.59
C VAL A 149 19.88 15.78 3.01
N ALA A 150 21.04 15.43 3.55
CA ALA A 150 21.39 15.84 4.91
C ALA A 150 21.21 17.37 5.07
N PRO A 151 20.73 17.88 6.22
CA PRO A 151 20.23 19.26 6.38
C PRO A 151 21.22 20.33 5.94
N GLU A 152 22.50 20.08 6.17
CA GLU A 152 23.63 20.95 5.83
C GLU A 152 24.12 20.83 4.38
N ARG A 153 23.60 19.84 3.64
CA ARG A 153 23.94 19.53 2.23
C ARG A 153 22.75 19.76 1.28
N LEU A 154 21.52 19.74 1.80
CA LEU A 154 20.30 20.10 1.08
C LEU A 154 20.34 21.56 0.61
N THR A 155 20.24 21.75 -0.71
CA THR A 155 20.09 23.06 -1.35
C THR A 155 18.65 23.26 -1.84
N GLU A 156 18.37 24.41 -2.48
CA GLU A 156 17.07 24.61 -3.13
C GLU A 156 16.88 23.67 -4.32
N THR A 157 17.91 23.44 -5.14
CA THR A 157 17.79 22.61 -6.36
C THR A 157 18.88 21.53 -6.47
N PRO A 158 19.05 20.64 -5.47
CA PRO A 158 20.07 19.60 -5.48
C PRO A 158 20.12 18.78 -6.78
N ASN A 159 21.30 18.21 -7.04
CA ASN A 159 21.61 17.29 -8.14
C ASN A 159 22.02 15.93 -7.61
N ALA A 160 21.93 14.95 -8.51
CA ALA A 160 22.45 13.62 -8.35
C ALA A 160 23.99 13.58 -8.26
N MET A 161 24.58 12.60 -7.54
CA MET A 161 25.97 12.17 -7.65
C MET A 161 26.21 10.65 -7.89
N VAL A 162 25.21 9.77 -7.75
CA VAL A 162 25.30 8.33 -8.13
C VAL A 162 24.14 7.87 -9.06
N VAL A 163 24.26 6.78 -9.82
CA VAL A 163 23.17 6.22 -10.66
C VAL A 163 23.33 4.71 -10.85
N ILE A 164 22.49 3.86 -10.24
CA ILE A 164 22.75 2.41 -10.17
C ILE A 164 22.37 1.67 -11.46
N GLY A 165 23.18 0.73 -11.96
CA GLY A 165 22.79 -0.08 -13.13
C GLY A 165 22.49 0.68 -14.44
N GLN A 166 22.91 1.95 -14.54
CA GLN A 166 23.26 2.57 -15.81
C GLN A 166 24.64 3.18 -15.69
N ARG A 167 25.30 3.28 -16.84
CA ARG A 167 26.64 3.86 -16.91
C ARG A 167 26.70 5.34 -16.51
N ASP A 168 25.61 6.08 -16.64
CA ASP A 168 25.52 7.50 -16.26
C ASP A 168 24.07 8.04 -16.22
N PHE A 169 23.95 9.30 -15.80
CA PHE A 169 22.71 10.04 -15.63
C PHE A 169 21.99 10.46 -16.91
N PHE A 170 22.55 10.15 -18.08
CA PHE A 170 22.07 10.63 -19.38
C PHE A 170 21.53 9.50 -20.26
N ASN A 171 21.73 8.24 -19.87
CA ASN A 171 21.46 7.08 -20.70
C ASN A 171 20.01 6.71 -21.02
N ASN A 172 19.90 5.70 -21.90
CA ASN A 172 18.69 5.26 -22.58
C ASN A 172 18.76 3.76 -23.00
N GLU A 173 19.43 2.89 -22.25
CA GLU A 173 19.71 1.49 -22.65
C GLU A 173 19.06 0.43 -21.71
N PRO A 174 17.81 -0.03 -21.91
CA PRO A 174 17.31 -1.26 -21.29
C PRO A 174 18.24 -2.44 -21.48
N ARG A 175 18.61 -3.14 -20.39
CA ARG A 175 19.72 -4.09 -20.44
C ARG A 175 19.57 -5.26 -19.46
N ALA A 176 20.14 -6.41 -19.80
CA ALA A 176 20.48 -7.47 -18.85
C ALA A 176 21.94 -7.30 -18.37
N GLY A 177 22.46 -8.23 -17.58
CA GLY A 177 23.81 -8.19 -17.03
C GLY A 177 23.91 -7.42 -15.71
N ALA A 178 25.06 -7.57 -15.02
CA ALA A 178 25.21 -7.27 -13.59
C ALA A 178 24.88 -5.82 -13.14
N SER A 179 24.76 -4.90 -14.10
CA SER A 179 24.51 -3.47 -13.92
C SER A 179 23.52 -2.94 -14.98
N GLY A 180 22.40 -3.64 -15.24
CA GLY A 180 21.52 -3.36 -16.39
C GLY A 180 20.04 -3.64 -16.16
N LEU A 181 19.16 -2.73 -16.65
CA LEU A 181 17.81 -2.49 -16.10
C LEU A 181 16.74 -2.04 -17.16
N ALA A 182 15.45 -2.50 -17.18
CA ALA A 182 14.41 -2.16 -18.22
C ALA A 182 12.84 -2.25 -17.91
N ASP A 183 12.05 -1.13 -17.96
CA ASP A 183 10.54 -0.91 -17.96
C ASP A 183 9.59 -0.98 -16.67
N PRO A 184 9.19 0.14 -15.99
CA PRO A 184 9.58 0.46 -14.59
C PRO A 184 8.59 1.18 -13.60
N GLY A 185 8.49 0.87 -12.30
CA GLY A 185 8.46 -0.42 -11.62
C GLY A 185 9.23 -0.55 -10.28
N SER A 186 8.87 -1.57 -9.46
CA SER A 186 9.36 -1.70 -8.06
C SER A 186 10.71 -2.32 -7.87
N ILE A 187 11.27 -1.95 -6.72
CA ILE A 187 12.65 -2.02 -6.30
C ILE A 187 12.67 -2.35 -4.80
N TYR A 188 13.84 -2.60 -4.16
CA TYR A 188 14.00 -2.69 -2.70
C TYR A 188 15.44 -2.63 -2.08
N TYR A 189 15.62 -2.86 -0.75
CA TYR A 189 16.77 -2.62 0.15
C TYR A 189 16.77 -3.49 1.44
N ASP A 190 17.77 -3.38 2.33
CA ASP A 190 17.93 -4.00 3.66
C ASP A 190 19.03 -3.32 4.51
N PRO A 191 18.79 -2.44 5.52
CA PRO A 191 19.88 -1.78 6.29
C PRO A 191 20.43 -2.60 7.45
N GLU A 192 19.75 -3.67 7.88
CA GLU A 192 20.43 -4.66 8.73
C GLU A 192 21.63 -5.29 7.97
N THR A 193 21.63 -5.20 6.64
CA THR A 193 22.70 -5.71 5.75
C THR A 193 23.14 -4.74 4.64
N GLU A 194 22.79 -3.46 4.75
CA GLU A 194 22.83 -2.37 3.75
C GLU A 194 22.62 -2.73 2.26
N ARG A 195 21.69 -3.64 1.95
CA ARG A 195 21.62 -4.25 0.62
C ARG A 195 20.36 -3.93 -0.18
N LEU A 196 20.54 -3.21 -1.28
CA LEU A 196 19.55 -2.91 -2.31
C LEU A 196 19.02 -4.18 -2.98
N PHE A 197 17.90 -4.65 -2.47
CA PHE A 197 17.12 -5.73 -3.00
C PHE A 197 16.42 -5.36 -4.31
N VAL A 198 17.20 -5.35 -5.37
CA VAL A 198 16.88 -5.04 -6.78
C VAL A 198 15.59 -5.82 -7.27
N VAL A 199 14.91 -5.71 -8.45
CA VAL A 199 13.82 -6.71 -8.90
C VAL A 199 13.41 -6.80 -10.44
N ASP A 200 13.60 -7.89 -11.36
CA ASP A 200 14.10 -8.16 -12.85
C ASP A 200 13.38 -8.37 -14.27
N GLY A 201 13.50 -7.44 -15.24
CA GLY A 201 12.39 -6.94 -16.08
C GLY A 201 12.54 -6.88 -17.60
N GLY A 202 13.69 -6.53 -18.16
CA GLY A 202 14.01 -7.07 -19.50
C GLY A 202 14.18 -8.60 -19.44
N ASN A 203 14.25 -9.15 -18.22
CA ASN A 203 15.51 -9.77 -17.83
C ASN A 203 15.41 -11.02 -16.95
N HIS A 204 14.31 -11.32 -16.29
CA HIS A 204 13.99 -12.70 -15.87
C HIS A 204 14.81 -13.29 -14.70
N ARG A 205 15.44 -12.47 -13.84
CA ARG A 205 16.49 -12.85 -12.86
C ARG A 205 16.38 -12.09 -11.49
N ILE A 206 17.32 -12.27 -10.53
CA ILE A 206 17.34 -11.80 -9.10
C ILE A 206 18.78 -11.38 -8.53
N LEU A 207 19.33 -10.13 -8.68
CA LEU A 207 20.66 -9.45 -8.32
C LEU A 207 20.69 -8.28 -7.30
N THR A 208 21.11 -8.51 -6.06
CA THR A 208 21.15 -7.50 -4.97
C THR A 208 22.38 -6.60 -4.98
N PHE A 209 22.21 -5.29 -4.89
CA PHE A 209 23.35 -4.38 -4.77
C PHE A 209 23.67 -4.12 -3.30
N ASP A 210 24.89 -4.40 -2.85
CA ASP A 210 25.37 -3.84 -1.59
C ASP A 210 25.54 -2.32 -1.78
N VAL A 211 24.66 -1.55 -1.16
CA VAL A 211 24.64 -0.10 -1.29
C VAL A 211 25.19 0.59 -0.06
N ASP A 212 25.90 -0.11 0.85
CA ASP A 212 26.70 0.52 1.91
C ASP A 212 27.34 1.82 1.35
N PRO A 213 27.24 2.97 2.04
CA PRO A 213 27.85 4.22 1.60
C PRO A 213 29.33 4.14 1.18
N GLU A 214 30.09 3.12 1.61
CA GLU A 214 31.45 2.89 1.13
C GLU A 214 31.52 2.21 -0.26
N ASN A 215 30.46 1.50 -0.68
CA ASN A 215 30.37 0.69 -1.90
C ASN A 215 29.45 1.26 -2.98
N LEU A 216 28.63 2.26 -2.64
CA LEU A 216 27.68 2.84 -3.57
C LEU A 216 28.35 3.69 -4.67
N GLU A 217 28.20 3.27 -5.92
CA GLU A 217 28.72 4.01 -7.09
C GLU A 217 27.83 3.98 -8.35
N THR A 218 28.10 4.91 -9.26
CA THR A 218 27.42 5.01 -10.55
C THR A 218 27.72 3.79 -11.41
N GLY A 219 26.68 3.11 -11.89
CA GLY A 219 26.79 1.92 -12.72
C GLY A 219 27.27 0.69 -11.96
N MET A 220 27.23 0.70 -10.62
CA MET A 220 27.60 -0.44 -9.80
C MET A 220 26.87 -1.72 -10.25
N SER A 221 27.56 -2.83 -10.05
CA SER A 221 27.00 -4.16 -10.26
C SER A 221 26.43 -4.71 -8.96
N ALA A 222 25.44 -5.57 -9.06
CA ALA A 222 24.94 -6.33 -7.93
C ALA A 222 25.59 -7.71 -7.79
N GLU A 223 25.27 -8.34 -6.67
CA GLU A 223 26.00 -9.45 -6.07
C GLU A 223 25.40 -10.83 -6.34
N THR A 224 24.13 -10.94 -6.77
CA THR A 224 23.41 -12.24 -6.78
C THR A 224 22.57 -12.47 -8.03
N VAL A 225 21.99 -13.65 -8.26
CA VAL A 225 21.02 -13.91 -9.34
C VAL A 225 20.03 -14.95 -8.81
N ILE A 226 18.87 -15.17 -9.42
CA ILE A 226 18.14 -16.44 -9.36
C ILE A 226 17.32 -16.63 -10.63
N GLY A 227 17.37 -17.85 -11.16
CA GLY A 227 16.35 -18.45 -12.00
C GLY A 227 15.87 -17.70 -13.24
N GLN A 228 16.66 -16.82 -13.84
CA GLN A 228 17.73 -17.39 -14.67
C GLN A 228 19.01 -17.73 -13.92
N ALA A 229 19.76 -18.67 -14.49
CA ALA A 229 20.99 -19.19 -13.89
C ALA A 229 22.11 -18.14 -13.69
N ASP A 230 22.00 -16.99 -14.34
CA ASP A 230 23.03 -15.95 -14.40
C ASP A 230 22.42 -14.58 -14.74
N PHE A 231 23.23 -13.54 -14.53
CA PHE A 231 22.88 -12.14 -14.77
C PHE A 231 22.55 -11.81 -16.24
N ASP A 232 23.02 -12.58 -17.22
CA ASP A 232 22.83 -12.24 -18.63
C ASP A 232 21.53 -12.84 -19.21
N SER A 233 20.99 -13.86 -18.54
CA SER A 233 20.03 -14.77 -19.14
C SER A 233 18.63 -14.20 -19.34
N ASN A 234 17.95 -14.76 -20.34
CA ASN A 234 16.69 -14.24 -20.86
C ASN A 234 15.82 -15.34 -21.52
N GLN A 235 15.29 -16.29 -20.75
CA GLN A 235 14.46 -17.40 -21.26
C GLN A 235 13.21 -17.73 -20.40
N PRO A 236 12.17 -18.38 -20.97
CA PRO A 236 10.95 -18.78 -20.26
C PRO A 236 11.21 -19.69 -19.05
N GLY A 237 10.47 -19.50 -17.94
CA GLY A 237 10.88 -20.03 -16.63
C GLY A 237 9.79 -20.53 -15.68
N VAL A 238 9.60 -21.86 -15.64
CA VAL A 238 9.03 -22.61 -14.49
C VAL A 238 10.06 -23.58 -13.89
N GLY A 239 9.89 -23.95 -12.62
CA GLY A 239 10.81 -24.72 -11.76
C GLY A 239 11.08 -24.03 -10.41
N ALA A 240 11.61 -24.75 -9.41
CA ALA A 240 11.76 -24.23 -8.03
C ALA A 240 12.70 -23.02 -7.88
N GLY A 241 13.69 -22.92 -8.76
CA GLY A 241 14.49 -21.71 -9.00
C GLY A 241 14.40 -21.33 -10.48
N ARG A 242 13.21 -21.43 -11.09
CA ARG A 242 12.99 -20.95 -12.46
C ARG A 242 11.70 -20.19 -12.60
N LEU A 243 11.92 -19.10 -13.28
CA LEU A 243 11.37 -17.88 -12.81
C LEU A 243 11.30 -16.98 -14.02
N ASN A 244 10.28 -16.14 -14.13
CA ASN A 244 10.27 -15.21 -15.25
C ASN A 244 9.92 -13.77 -14.90
N ARG A 245 8.70 -13.51 -14.44
CA ARG A 245 8.05 -12.23 -14.78
C ARG A 245 6.99 -11.84 -13.69
N PRO A 246 6.92 -10.63 -13.08
CA PRO A 246 6.28 -10.45 -11.76
C PRO A 246 5.23 -9.31 -11.59
N SER A 247 5.18 -8.77 -10.36
CA SER A 247 4.41 -7.62 -9.97
C SER A 247 4.93 -6.85 -8.71
N ARG A 248 4.93 -7.33 -7.44
CA ARG A 248 5.65 -6.76 -6.24
C ARG A 248 5.54 -7.65 -4.93
N LEU A 249 6.68 -7.94 -4.29
CA LEU A 249 7.15 -9.03 -3.37
C LEU A 249 6.27 -9.66 -2.11
N SER A 250 6.69 -9.87 -0.82
CA SER A 250 5.97 -9.85 0.58
C SER A 250 6.28 -8.92 1.92
N PHE A 251 7.29 -8.59 2.83
CA PHE A 251 8.60 -8.94 3.59
C PHE A 251 8.36 -8.40 5.01
N ASP A 252 9.14 -8.84 5.98
CA ASP A 252 8.86 -9.95 6.86
C ASP A 252 10.30 -10.24 7.39
N ASP A 253 10.69 -10.24 8.67
CA ASP A 253 12.12 -10.34 9.06
C ASP A 253 12.50 -11.62 9.84
N ALA A 254 11.80 -11.89 10.93
CA ALA A 254 12.18 -12.89 11.93
C ALA A 254 12.23 -14.39 11.52
N HIS A 255 12.16 -14.81 10.23
CA HIS A 255 12.20 -16.24 9.86
C HIS A 255 12.89 -16.64 8.52
N GLY A 256 12.14 -16.76 7.40
CA GLY A 256 12.69 -17.19 6.11
C GLY A 256 11.69 -17.76 5.10
N ARG A 257 10.85 -16.92 4.46
CA ARG A 257 9.70 -17.36 3.64
C ARG A 257 9.36 -16.49 2.39
N LEU A 258 10.29 -16.12 1.49
CA LEU A 258 10.11 -15.21 0.33
C LEU A 258 8.91 -15.55 -0.63
N PHE A 259 7.66 -15.13 -0.35
CA PHE A 259 6.32 -15.68 -0.73
C PHE A 259 5.91 -15.99 -2.23
N VAL A 260 6.79 -16.15 -3.22
CA VAL A 260 6.68 -15.60 -4.62
C VAL A 260 5.72 -16.12 -5.73
N ALA A 261 4.80 -15.27 -6.21
CA ALA A 261 4.04 -15.22 -7.49
C ALA A 261 4.85 -14.87 -8.77
N ASP A 262 4.23 -14.65 -9.96
CA ASP A 262 4.75 -14.48 -11.37
C ASP A 262 3.67 -14.18 -12.43
N GLY A 263 2.72 -13.27 -12.17
CA GLY A 263 1.65 -12.68 -13.02
C GLY A 263 0.94 -13.49 -14.13
N GLY A 264 1.25 -14.77 -14.27
CA GLY A 264 0.69 -15.70 -15.21
C GLY A 264 0.91 -17.19 -14.88
N ASN A 265 1.92 -17.54 -14.06
CA ASN A 265 2.32 -18.93 -13.85
C ASN A 265 1.85 -19.66 -12.56
N GLN A 266 0.74 -19.24 -11.95
CA GLN A 266 -0.09 -19.97 -10.95
C GLN A 266 0.54 -20.30 -9.57
N ARG A 267 1.61 -21.10 -9.51
CA ARG A 267 2.41 -21.55 -8.33
C ARG A 267 2.93 -20.45 -7.36
N VAL A 268 3.75 -20.79 -6.36
CA VAL A 268 4.53 -19.82 -5.57
C VAL A 268 5.97 -20.35 -5.38
N VAL A 269 6.94 -19.49 -5.04
CA VAL A 269 8.31 -19.87 -4.67
C VAL A 269 8.73 -19.09 -3.44
N ILE A 270 8.11 -19.38 -2.29
CA ILE A 270 8.63 -19.06 -0.95
C ILE A 270 10.15 -19.34 -0.96
N PHE A 271 11.07 -18.40 -1.12
CA PHE A 271 12.52 -18.72 -0.98
C PHE A 271 12.96 -18.58 0.48
N ASP A 272 13.89 -19.42 0.91
CA ASP A 272 14.86 -19.02 1.94
C ASP A 272 16.09 -18.44 1.23
N VAL A 273 16.82 -17.53 1.86
CA VAL A 273 18.16 -17.08 1.39
C VAL A 273 18.96 -16.26 2.43
N ARG A 274 18.37 -15.83 3.57
CA ARG A 274 19.02 -15.28 4.81
C ARG A 274 20.55 -15.35 4.74
N PRO A 275 21.34 -14.28 4.90
CA PRO A 275 22.70 -14.12 4.34
C PRO A 275 23.61 -15.34 4.10
N ASP A 276 23.61 -16.37 4.96
CA ASP A 276 24.29 -17.67 4.76
C ASP A 276 23.68 -18.58 3.68
N TYR A 277 22.42 -18.36 3.29
CA TYR A 277 21.68 -19.12 2.28
C TYR A 277 21.69 -18.41 0.91
N LEU A 278 22.46 -17.31 0.82
CA LEU A 278 22.89 -16.60 -0.38
C LEU A 278 23.38 -17.56 -1.45
N ALA A 279 22.70 -17.59 -2.60
CA ALA A 279 23.25 -18.17 -3.80
C ALA A 279 22.66 -17.58 -5.08
N LEU A 280 23.58 -17.31 -6.01
CA LEU A 280 23.32 -17.27 -7.46
C LEU A 280 22.50 -18.51 -7.86
N GLY A 281 21.23 -18.35 -8.23
CA GLY A 281 20.35 -19.45 -8.63
C GLY A 281 19.56 -20.13 -7.50
N ALA A 282 19.45 -19.53 -6.31
CA ALA A 282 18.78 -20.11 -5.14
C ALA A 282 17.41 -20.78 -5.44
N THR A 283 17.30 -22.07 -5.16
CA THR A 283 16.08 -22.87 -5.40
C THR A 283 15.15 -22.81 -4.20
N ALA A 284 13.90 -22.43 -4.43
CA ALA A 284 12.95 -22.08 -3.38
C ALA A 284 12.36 -23.25 -2.58
N THR A 285 11.63 -22.88 -1.53
CA THR A 285 11.16 -23.76 -0.46
C THR A 285 9.70 -24.19 -0.62
N HIS A 286 8.76 -23.31 -1.00
CA HIS A 286 7.34 -23.69 -1.11
C HIS A 286 6.56 -22.99 -2.23
N VAL A 287 5.50 -23.66 -2.68
CA VAL A 287 4.54 -23.27 -3.72
C VAL A 287 3.12 -23.28 -3.17
N LEU A 288 2.36 -22.27 -3.55
CA LEU A 288 0.94 -22.10 -3.33
C LEU A 288 0.34 -21.57 -4.62
N GLY A 289 -0.67 -22.26 -5.15
CA GLY A 289 -1.25 -21.88 -6.44
C GLY A 289 -0.74 -22.70 -7.60
N GLN A 290 0.00 -23.77 -7.36
CA GLN A 290 -0.08 -24.95 -8.21
C GLN A 290 0.49 -26.16 -7.49
N ASP A 291 0.15 -27.33 -7.97
CA ASP A 291 0.52 -28.59 -7.32
C ASP A 291 2.04 -28.81 -7.33
N THR A 292 2.78 -28.07 -8.16
CA THR A 292 4.25 -28.08 -8.21
C THR A 292 4.83 -26.71 -8.57
N PHE A 293 6.14 -26.55 -8.37
CA PHE A 293 6.92 -25.44 -8.92
C PHE A 293 7.03 -25.44 -10.46
N GLY A 294 6.64 -26.52 -11.14
CA GLY A 294 6.72 -26.66 -12.59
C GLY A 294 5.44 -26.29 -13.33
N THR A 295 4.37 -25.93 -12.62
CA THR A 295 3.02 -25.83 -13.20
C THR A 295 2.39 -24.45 -13.03
N SER A 296 1.51 -24.14 -13.99
CA SER A 296 0.79 -22.87 -14.11
C SER A 296 -0.72 -23.06 -14.33
N ASP A 297 -1.30 -24.15 -13.77
CA ASP A 297 -2.54 -24.80 -14.20
C ASP A 297 -3.70 -24.90 -13.15
N ARG A 298 -4.83 -25.54 -13.49
CA ARG A 298 -6.10 -24.81 -13.77
C ARG A 298 -7.27 -24.85 -12.76
N ARG A 299 -7.14 -25.25 -11.49
CA ARG A 299 -8.12 -24.98 -10.38
C ARG A 299 -9.60 -25.41 -10.60
N VAL A 300 -10.04 -26.62 -10.17
CA VAL A 300 -11.48 -27.00 -10.22
C VAL A 300 -12.31 -26.49 -9.04
N ASP A 301 -11.79 -26.67 -7.83
CA ASP A 301 -12.58 -26.55 -6.60
C ASP A 301 -12.67 -25.10 -6.09
N LEU A 302 -13.49 -24.89 -5.07
CA LEU A 302 -14.07 -23.61 -4.69
C LEU A 302 -13.32 -22.90 -3.53
N ARG A 303 -12.56 -23.64 -2.71
CA ARG A 303 -11.55 -23.09 -1.77
C ARG A 303 -10.25 -22.73 -2.45
N LYS A 304 -10.28 -22.71 -3.77
CA LYS A 304 -9.09 -22.86 -4.59
C LYS A 304 -8.87 -21.62 -5.42
N LEU A 305 -7.60 -21.43 -5.77
CA LEU A 305 -6.96 -20.22 -5.31
C LEU A 305 -7.35 -18.93 -6.05
N ALA A 306 -7.52 -17.80 -5.32
CA ALA A 306 -8.05 -16.55 -5.88
C ALA A 306 -7.86 -15.27 -4.97
N PRO A 307 -7.19 -14.16 -5.36
CA PRO A 307 -6.54 -13.31 -4.33
C PRO A 307 -6.50 -11.75 -4.51
N GLY A 308 -5.97 -10.98 -3.53
CA GLY A 308 -5.66 -9.51 -3.64
C GLY A 308 -5.06 -8.79 -2.39
N GLN A 309 -5.21 -7.45 -2.23
CA GLN A 309 -4.51 -6.59 -1.23
C GLN A 309 -4.51 -7.10 0.24
N MET A 310 -3.52 -6.55 0.95
CA MET A 310 -2.93 -6.64 2.26
C MET A 310 -2.92 -5.41 3.17
N ILE A 311 -2.85 -5.67 4.48
CA ILE A 311 -2.09 -5.02 5.56
C ILE A 311 -0.73 -5.69 5.77
N LEU A 312 -0.65 -7.01 5.60
CA LEU A 312 0.41 -7.89 6.14
C LEU A 312 0.60 -7.76 7.67
N ASN A 313 -0.37 -7.14 8.36
CA ASN A 313 -0.66 -7.15 9.79
C ASN A 313 -0.07 -8.30 10.55
N ARG A 314 0.23 -8.02 11.80
CA ARG A 314 1.41 -8.49 12.38
C ARG A 314 1.11 -8.84 13.90
N ARG A 315 1.97 -9.62 14.58
CA ARG A 315 1.80 -10.69 15.62
C ARG A 315 1.81 -12.21 15.24
N GLN A 316 0.87 -13.09 15.66
CA GLN A 316 0.95 -14.59 15.68
C GLN A 316 1.52 -15.44 14.48
N GLN A 317 1.90 -14.90 13.31
CA GLN A 317 2.17 -15.58 12.02
C GLN A 317 0.96 -16.21 11.25
N GLN A 318 0.28 -15.51 10.30
CA GLN A 318 -0.80 -16.01 9.37
C GLN A 318 -0.98 -15.14 8.06
N LEU A 319 -0.98 -15.64 6.81
CA LEU A 319 -1.11 -14.84 5.54
C LEU A 319 -2.53 -14.75 4.99
N MET A 320 -3.16 -13.59 4.86
CA MET A 320 -4.65 -13.58 4.78
C MET A 320 -5.26 -12.86 3.52
N VAL A 321 -4.96 -13.39 2.30
CA VAL A 321 -5.05 -12.86 0.88
C VAL A 321 -6.41 -12.55 0.18
N ASN A 322 -6.63 -11.34 -0.40
CA ASN A 322 -8.02 -10.82 -0.57
C ASN A 322 -8.40 -9.75 -1.67
N GLU A 323 -9.53 -9.85 -2.37
CA GLU A 323 -9.63 -9.58 -3.82
C GLU A 323 -10.06 -8.19 -4.46
N GLY A 324 -10.62 -7.05 -3.89
CA GLY A 324 -11.40 -6.01 -4.68
C GLY A 324 -12.69 -5.21 -4.18
N THR A 325 -13.94 -5.39 -4.74
CA THR A 325 -15.40 -5.01 -4.46
C THR A 325 -16.59 -5.66 -5.40
N VAL A 326 -17.13 -6.94 -5.46
CA VAL A 326 -18.23 -7.54 -6.35
C VAL A 326 -19.34 -8.37 -5.62
N ALA A 327 -19.09 -9.58 -5.12
CA ALA A 327 -20.02 -10.40 -4.31
C ALA A 327 -19.36 -11.30 -3.22
N ASN A 328 -19.00 -10.71 -2.09
CA ASN A 328 -18.60 -11.17 -0.74
C ASN A 328 -17.79 -12.46 -0.36
N ARG A 329 -17.48 -13.47 -1.19
CA ARG A 329 -16.68 -14.68 -0.80
C ARG A 329 -15.31 -14.43 -0.12
N THR A 330 -14.76 -15.34 0.73
CA THR A 330 -13.74 -14.94 1.74
C THR A 330 -12.58 -15.87 2.26
N LEU A 331 -11.98 -16.87 1.58
CA LEU A 331 -11.32 -18.00 2.30
C LEU A 331 -9.79 -17.93 2.63
N VAL A 332 -9.44 -18.45 3.82
CA VAL A 332 -8.26 -18.38 4.74
C VAL A 332 -7.57 -19.74 4.92
N PHE A 333 -6.27 -19.86 5.29
CA PHE A 333 -5.50 -21.12 5.50
C PHE A 333 -4.56 -21.21 6.74
N ASP A 334 -4.38 -20.16 7.57
CA ASP A 334 -3.47 -20.06 8.74
C ASP A 334 -1.93 -20.23 8.43
N VAL A 335 -1.02 -19.77 9.32
CA VAL A 335 0.45 -20.03 9.27
C VAL A 335 0.97 -20.53 10.62
N HIS A 336 1.83 -19.86 11.40
CA HIS A 336 2.51 -20.44 12.57
C HIS A 336 3.29 -21.74 12.21
N PRO A 337 3.48 -22.73 13.11
CA PRO A 337 3.53 -24.18 12.74
C PRO A 337 2.30 -25.00 13.23
N ASP A 338 2.02 -26.27 12.86
CA ASP A 338 2.64 -27.27 11.96
C ASP A 338 1.67 -27.76 10.85
N ARG A 339 2.15 -27.94 9.62
CA ARG A 339 1.40 -28.50 8.46
C ARG A 339 2.32 -28.54 7.24
N ILE A 340 2.35 -29.64 6.50
CA ILE A 340 3.11 -29.70 5.24
C ILE A 340 2.50 -30.67 4.21
N GLU A 341 1.98 -30.09 3.12
CA GLU A 341 2.49 -30.41 1.79
C GLU A 341 3.06 -29.11 1.19
N ASN A 342 3.04 -28.96 -0.13
CA ASN A 342 2.50 -27.75 -0.76
C ASN A 342 1.08 -28.14 -1.24
N ASN A 343 0.10 -27.24 -1.31
CA ASN A 343 -1.12 -27.45 -2.10
C ASN A 343 -2.21 -28.51 -1.63
N PRO A 344 -2.75 -28.53 -0.36
CA PRO A 344 -4.04 -29.19 0.06
C PRO A 344 -5.36 -28.37 0.30
N ASP A 345 -5.78 -27.92 1.51
CA ASP A 345 -7.03 -27.08 1.66
C ASP A 345 -7.10 -25.89 2.68
N ALA A 346 -7.99 -24.90 2.45
CA ALA A 346 -8.26 -23.67 3.24
C ALA A 346 -8.88 -23.90 4.64
N VAL A 347 -8.44 -23.18 5.69
CA VAL A 347 -8.91 -23.27 7.09
C VAL A 347 -10.15 -22.45 7.44
N ALA A 348 -10.35 -21.26 6.87
CA ALA A 348 -11.42 -20.36 7.30
C ALA A 348 -11.95 -19.52 6.13
N LEU A 349 -12.91 -18.65 6.39
CA LEU A 349 -13.52 -17.78 5.39
C LEU A 349 -14.20 -16.65 6.18
N LEU A 350 -13.66 -15.42 6.11
CA LEU A 350 -14.30 -14.25 6.75
C LEU A 350 -15.55 -13.85 5.96
N PHE A 351 -16.03 -12.61 5.97
CA PHE A 351 -17.41 -12.19 5.59
C PHE A 351 -18.21 -12.82 4.39
N GLN A 352 -18.41 -14.14 4.46
CA GLN A 352 -19.22 -15.05 3.68
C GLN A 352 -19.42 -16.31 4.49
N GLU A 353 -20.57 -16.97 4.35
CA GLU A 353 -20.89 -18.14 5.20
C GLU A 353 -20.19 -19.44 4.77
N ASP A 354 -19.92 -19.64 3.48
CA ASP A 354 -19.45 -20.94 2.97
C ASP A 354 -18.54 -20.87 1.74
N PHE A 355 -18.13 -22.07 1.31
CA PHE A 355 -17.17 -22.34 0.24
C PHE A 355 -17.80 -22.44 -1.16
N GLU A 356 -19.06 -22.05 -1.36
CA GLU A 356 -19.82 -22.43 -2.57
C GLU A 356 -20.01 -21.30 -3.57
N LYS A 357 -20.25 -20.08 -3.10
CA LYS A 357 -20.62 -18.95 -3.97
C LYS A 357 -20.33 -17.58 -3.35
N SER A 358 -20.60 -16.57 -4.16
CA SER A 358 -20.34 -15.16 -3.94
C SER A 358 -21.64 -14.36 -3.87
N GLU A 359 -21.99 -13.73 -2.74
CA GLU A 359 -23.26 -12.99 -2.54
C GLU A 359 -23.10 -11.53 -2.08
N ARG A 360 -23.57 -10.57 -2.89
CA ARG A 360 -23.43 -9.12 -2.67
C ARG A 360 -24.33 -8.53 -1.55
N ARG A 361 -24.13 -8.96 -0.29
CA ARG A 361 -25.01 -8.67 0.86
C ARG A 361 -24.31 -7.87 1.97
N THR A 362 -25.08 -7.29 2.90
CA THR A 362 -24.57 -6.94 4.24
C THR A 362 -25.29 -7.78 5.29
N SER A 363 -24.56 -8.37 6.23
CA SER A 363 -25.07 -8.95 7.49
C SER A 363 -23.93 -8.94 8.53
N GLN A 364 -24.07 -9.68 9.63
CA GLN A 364 -22.98 -9.92 10.58
C GLN A 364 -21.89 -10.84 10.01
N VAL A 365 -22.24 -11.61 8.98
CA VAL A 365 -21.34 -12.53 8.25
C VAL A 365 -21.17 -12.10 6.79
N TYR A 366 -22.03 -11.28 6.18
CA TYR A 366 -21.82 -10.82 4.79
C TYR A 366 -21.28 -9.39 4.77
N GLU A 367 -20.22 -9.11 4.00
CA GLU A 367 -19.74 -7.75 3.84
C GLU A 367 -19.29 -7.34 2.43
N ASN A 368 -19.59 -6.07 2.12
CA ASN A 368 -19.56 -5.47 0.81
C ASN A 368 -18.43 -4.42 0.68
N SER A 369 -17.40 -4.67 -0.15
CA SER A 369 -16.34 -3.70 -0.52
C SER A 369 -15.34 -3.22 0.54
N PRO A 370 -15.18 -3.84 1.74
CA PRO A 370 -14.31 -3.26 2.76
C PRO A 370 -12.83 -3.23 2.44
N ARG A 371 -12.14 -2.61 3.38
CA ARG A 371 -10.71 -2.42 3.44
C ARG A 371 -10.26 -2.89 4.84
N PRO A 372 -10.35 -4.21 5.09
CA PRO A 372 -9.94 -4.87 6.32
C PRO A 372 -8.47 -4.59 6.71
N PHE A 373 -8.30 -3.73 7.72
CA PHE A 373 -7.09 -3.43 8.48
C PHE A 373 -7.10 -4.21 9.81
N LEU A 374 -5.96 -4.63 10.39
CA LEU A 374 -5.90 -5.48 11.58
C LEU A 374 -4.88 -4.93 12.54
N ASP A 375 -5.08 -5.22 13.82
CA ASP A 375 -4.22 -4.83 14.92
C ASP A 375 -3.13 -5.85 15.21
N GLU A 376 -1.93 -5.34 15.48
CA GLU A 376 -0.78 -6.06 16.02
C GLU A 376 -1.14 -6.87 17.27
N GLU A 377 -1.41 -6.17 18.35
CA GLU A 377 -1.33 -6.77 19.68
C GLU A 377 -2.58 -7.56 20.06
N THR A 378 -3.73 -7.25 19.46
CA THR A 378 -5.02 -7.73 19.96
C THR A 378 -5.70 -8.75 19.05
N ASP A 379 -5.14 -9.01 17.87
CA ASP A 379 -5.78 -9.83 16.84
C ASP A 379 -7.16 -9.27 16.37
N THR A 380 -7.40 -7.95 16.45
CA THR A 380 -8.68 -7.32 16.06
C THR A 380 -8.73 -6.80 14.62
N LEU A 381 -9.60 -7.37 13.78
CA LEU A 381 -9.73 -7.01 12.36
C LEU A 381 -10.81 -5.95 12.12
N TYR A 382 -10.43 -4.74 11.72
CA TYR A 382 -11.27 -3.59 11.37
C TYR A 382 -11.55 -3.47 9.87
N VAL A 383 -12.81 -3.54 9.48
CA VAL A 383 -13.20 -3.85 8.10
C VAL A 383 -14.02 -2.71 7.48
N ALA A 384 -13.31 -1.71 6.92
CA ALA A 384 -13.88 -0.44 6.48
C ALA A 384 -14.53 -0.47 5.07
N SER A 385 -15.86 -0.49 5.03
CA SER A 385 -16.70 -0.60 3.82
C SER A 385 -17.20 0.73 3.27
N GLY A 386 -16.58 1.23 2.20
CA GLY A 386 -16.95 2.49 1.55
C GLY A 386 -17.89 2.33 0.36
N TYR A 387 -18.79 3.30 0.14
CA TYR A 387 -19.78 3.29 -0.96
C TYR A 387 -19.11 2.99 -2.31
N PRO A 388 -19.60 2.01 -3.10
CA PRO A 388 -20.92 1.38 -3.02
C PRO A 388 -21.07 0.22 -2.02
N GLY A 389 -20.11 0.03 -1.11
CA GLY A 389 -20.06 -1.04 -0.11
C GLY A 389 -21.10 -1.01 1.02
N GLY A 390 -20.73 -1.59 2.17
CA GLY A 390 -21.55 -1.71 3.38
C GLY A 390 -21.77 -0.43 4.19
N ASN A 391 -21.00 0.64 3.93
CA ASN A 391 -21.07 1.94 4.62
C ASN A 391 -20.92 1.80 6.14
N ARG A 392 -19.83 1.16 6.59
CA ARG A 392 -19.58 0.74 7.99
C ARG A 392 -18.15 0.24 8.21
N VAL A 393 -17.72 0.09 9.46
CA VAL A 393 -16.54 -0.69 9.84
C VAL A 393 -17.01 -1.91 10.62
N LEU A 394 -16.61 -3.13 10.25
CA LEU A 394 -16.88 -4.33 11.06
C LEU A 394 -15.65 -4.71 11.88
N LEU A 395 -15.83 -5.28 13.07
CA LEU A 395 -14.76 -5.82 13.89
C LEU A 395 -14.86 -7.35 13.96
N MET A 396 -13.76 -8.05 13.72
CA MET A 396 -13.66 -9.51 13.86
C MET A 396 -12.51 -9.91 14.77
N ASP A 397 -12.69 -11.02 15.48
CA ASP A 397 -11.71 -11.59 16.39
C ASP A 397 -10.85 -12.62 15.65
N MET A 398 -9.56 -12.31 15.46
CA MET A 398 -8.59 -13.19 14.81
C MET A 398 -7.78 -14.02 15.83
N SER A 399 -8.20 -14.07 17.10
CA SER A 399 -7.52 -14.85 18.14
C SER A 399 -7.42 -16.34 17.77
N PRO A 400 -6.43 -17.08 18.31
CA PRO A 400 -6.24 -18.49 17.99
C PRO A 400 -7.51 -19.31 18.30
N GLY A 401 -8.03 -20.01 17.29
CA GLY A 401 -9.22 -20.85 17.42
C GLY A 401 -10.57 -20.14 17.16
N GLN A 402 -10.60 -18.82 16.97
CA GLN A 402 -11.80 -18.09 16.53
C GLN A 402 -11.90 -18.00 15.00
N VAL A 403 -10.74 -17.92 14.33
CA VAL A 403 -10.61 -17.85 12.87
C VAL A 403 -11.24 -19.06 12.19
N THR A 404 -12.46 -18.90 11.66
CA THR A 404 -13.31 -20.00 11.20
C THR A 404 -14.09 -19.64 9.92
N THR A 405 -14.74 -20.62 9.31
CA THR A 405 -15.58 -20.42 8.11
C THR A 405 -16.90 -19.78 8.49
N GLY A 406 -17.25 -18.63 7.88
CA GLY A 406 -18.50 -17.93 8.18
C GLY A 406 -18.51 -17.25 9.54
N MET A 407 -17.34 -16.94 10.08
CA MET A 407 -17.25 -16.34 11.41
C MET A 407 -17.91 -14.95 11.43
N PRO A 408 -18.76 -14.65 12.42
CA PRO A 408 -19.43 -13.36 12.52
C PRO A 408 -18.46 -12.26 12.95
N ALA A 409 -18.71 -11.03 12.49
CA ALA A 409 -18.24 -9.85 13.20
C ALA A 409 -18.77 -9.88 14.63
N PHE A 410 -17.90 -9.63 15.62
CA PHE A 410 -18.38 -9.44 16.99
C PHE A 410 -18.96 -8.03 17.16
N ASP A 411 -18.53 -7.05 16.36
CA ASP A 411 -19.07 -5.68 16.43
C ASP A 411 -19.07 -4.90 15.09
N VAL A 412 -19.72 -3.74 15.07
CA VAL A 412 -19.85 -2.83 13.93
C VAL A 412 -19.89 -1.35 14.36
N ILE A 413 -19.24 -0.50 13.57
CA ILE A 413 -19.38 0.96 13.54
C ILE A 413 -20.21 1.35 12.33
N GLY A 414 -21.22 2.19 12.53
CA GLY A 414 -22.02 2.74 11.42
C GLY A 414 -23.31 2.00 11.08
N HIS A 415 -23.76 1.05 11.92
CA HIS A 415 -25.15 0.56 11.91
C HIS A 415 -25.60 0.15 13.31
N TYR A 416 -26.59 0.83 13.85
CA TYR A 416 -27.23 0.45 15.11
C TYR A 416 -28.76 0.50 15.03
N ASP A 417 -29.45 -0.29 15.84
CA ASP A 417 -30.91 -0.21 16.02
C ASP A 417 -31.33 1.03 16.83
N VAL A 418 -32.63 1.20 17.09
CA VAL A 418 -33.14 2.37 17.82
C VAL A 418 -32.76 2.33 19.31
N GLU A 419 -32.45 1.15 19.84
CA GLU A 419 -31.89 0.89 21.16
C GLU A 419 -30.37 1.11 21.24
N GLY A 420 -29.69 1.30 20.11
CA GLY A 420 -28.24 1.54 20.04
C GLY A 420 -27.37 0.29 19.97
N LYS A 421 -27.94 -0.89 19.72
CA LYS A 421 -27.23 -2.16 19.56
C LYS A 421 -26.77 -2.37 18.12
N PRO A 422 -25.72 -3.16 17.86
CA PRO A 422 -25.20 -3.37 16.51
C PRO A 422 -26.25 -4.02 15.59
N ASN A 423 -26.53 -3.38 14.46
CA ASN A 423 -27.51 -3.85 13.48
C ASN A 423 -26.84 -4.19 12.16
N PHE A 424 -26.30 -5.39 12.08
CA PHE A 424 -25.52 -5.81 10.92
C PHE A 424 -26.33 -5.99 9.62
N ASP A 425 -27.66 -6.06 9.69
CA ASP A 425 -28.55 -6.14 8.51
C ASP A 425 -29.02 -4.76 8.01
N ALA A 426 -28.66 -3.65 8.68
CA ALA A 426 -28.96 -2.31 8.19
C ALA A 426 -28.04 -1.89 7.02
N ARG A 427 -28.50 -0.88 6.27
CA ARG A 427 -28.00 -0.50 4.92
C ARG A 427 -28.17 1.01 4.74
N ALA A 428 -27.06 1.75 4.64
CA ALA A 428 -27.05 3.22 4.80
C ALA A 428 -27.45 3.97 3.51
N ALA A 429 -28.68 3.78 3.05
CA ALA A 429 -29.26 4.45 1.88
C ALA A 429 -30.40 5.44 2.24
N TYR A 430 -30.83 5.47 3.51
CA TYR A 430 -32.05 6.18 3.95
C TYR A 430 -31.86 7.00 5.24
N GLY A 431 -30.64 7.06 5.78
CA GLY A 431 -30.35 7.66 7.07
C GLY A 431 -30.26 9.19 7.04
N ARG A 432 -30.73 9.86 8.10
CA ARG A 432 -30.29 11.23 8.41
C ARG A 432 -28.91 11.12 9.06
N ILE A 433 -27.95 11.88 8.55
CA ILE A 433 -26.57 11.92 9.05
C ILE A 433 -26.49 11.98 10.60
N ASN A 434 -25.73 11.04 11.14
CA ASN A 434 -25.29 10.92 12.53
C ASN A 434 -23.97 10.12 12.53
N ASP A 435 -23.38 9.90 13.69
CA ASP A 435 -22.26 8.98 13.96
C ASP A 435 -22.55 7.52 13.52
N ARG A 436 -23.83 7.15 13.44
CA ARG A 436 -24.32 5.83 12.99
C ARG A 436 -24.52 5.70 11.48
N PHE A 437 -24.26 6.72 10.66
CA PHE A 437 -24.39 6.65 9.20
C PHE A 437 -23.16 7.23 8.54
N ILE A 438 -22.23 6.34 8.16
CA ILE A 438 -20.87 6.70 7.76
C ILE A 438 -20.49 6.06 6.42
N TYR A 439 -19.53 6.66 5.70
CA TYR A 439 -18.99 6.18 4.43
C TYR A 439 -17.47 5.93 4.53
N PRO A 440 -17.03 4.92 5.29
CA PRO A 440 -15.63 4.74 5.62
C PRO A 440 -14.84 4.11 4.49
N ARG A 441 -13.61 4.59 4.31
CA ARG A 441 -12.67 4.15 3.28
C ARG A 441 -11.37 3.61 3.87
N GLY A 442 -11.11 3.83 5.14
CA GLY A 442 -10.00 3.25 5.88
C GLY A 442 -10.17 3.52 7.37
N VAL A 443 -9.31 2.90 8.16
CA VAL A 443 -9.16 3.21 9.58
C VAL A 443 -7.69 3.50 9.87
N ALA A 444 -7.43 4.12 11.02
CA ALA A 444 -6.12 4.09 11.66
C ALA A 444 -6.33 3.82 13.16
N LEU A 445 -5.44 3.03 13.74
CA LEU A 445 -5.51 2.58 15.13
C LEU A 445 -4.47 3.28 15.99
N ASP A 446 -4.86 3.68 17.20
CA ASP A 446 -3.93 3.93 18.30
C ASP A 446 -3.96 2.73 19.26
N PRO A 447 -3.01 1.79 19.15
CA PRO A 447 -3.03 0.57 19.95
C PRO A 447 -2.73 0.85 21.44
N VAL A 448 -1.99 1.93 21.74
CA VAL A 448 -1.49 2.24 23.09
C VAL A 448 -2.47 3.04 23.94
N ASP A 449 -3.27 3.95 23.37
CA ASP A 449 -4.37 4.60 24.12
C ASP A 449 -5.73 3.96 23.85
N HIS A 450 -5.81 2.91 23.04
CA HIS A 450 -7.04 2.22 22.66
C HIS A 450 -8.05 3.14 21.96
N ARG A 451 -7.74 3.62 20.74
CA ARG A 451 -8.64 4.49 19.95
C ARG A 451 -8.67 4.12 18.47
N LEU A 452 -9.85 4.11 17.86
CA LEU A 452 -9.99 3.89 16.42
C LEU A 452 -10.44 5.15 15.69
N PHE A 453 -9.68 5.56 14.69
CA PHE A 453 -10.03 6.64 13.77
C PHE A 453 -10.63 6.05 12.49
N VAL A 454 -11.80 6.56 12.11
CA VAL A 454 -12.59 6.10 10.96
C VAL A 454 -12.88 7.30 10.08
N ASN A 455 -12.38 7.32 8.84
CA ASN A 455 -12.77 8.40 7.93
C ASN A 455 -14.22 8.19 7.48
N ASP A 456 -14.89 9.28 7.12
CA ASP A 456 -16.25 9.23 6.60
C ASP A 456 -16.31 10.16 5.39
N GLN A 457 -16.02 9.55 4.23
CA GLN A 457 -15.65 10.23 3.01
C GLN A 457 -16.69 11.28 2.61
N TYR A 458 -17.92 10.84 2.32
CA TYR A 458 -18.96 11.70 1.76
C TYR A 458 -19.64 12.62 2.79
N ASN A 459 -19.51 12.30 4.08
CA ASN A 459 -19.94 13.19 5.16
C ASN A 459 -18.80 14.08 5.65
N ASN A 460 -17.66 14.10 4.96
CA ASN A 460 -16.70 15.18 5.07
C ASN A 460 -16.11 15.32 6.48
N ARG A 461 -15.67 14.21 7.08
CA ARG A 461 -15.20 14.11 8.48
C ARG A 461 -14.34 12.87 8.76
N VAL A 462 -13.70 12.85 9.93
CA VAL A 462 -13.15 11.66 10.58
C VAL A 462 -13.82 11.52 11.95
N LEU A 463 -14.18 10.30 12.33
CA LEU A 463 -14.78 9.96 13.62
C LEU A 463 -13.75 9.16 14.43
N MET A 464 -13.61 9.48 15.71
CA MET A 464 -12.83 8.69 16.67
C MET A 464 -13.80 7.98 17.61
N PHE A 465 -13.52 6.71 17.87
CA PHE A 465 -14.24 5.87 18.83
C PHE A 465 -13.24 5.39 19.89
N GLU A 466 -13.59 5.57 21.15
CA GLU A 466 -12.84 4.97 22.26
C GLU A 466 -12.95 3.44 22.22
N LEU A 467 -11.84 2.77 22.51
CA LEU A 467 -11.74 1.31 22.59
C LEU A 467 -11.40 0.88 24.03
N ASP A 468 -11.61 -0.40 24.34
CA ASP A 468 -11.15 -1.02 25.58
C ASP A 468 -9.71 -1.53 25.48
N ALA A 469 -9.18 -2.08 26.58
CA ALA A 469 -7.80 -2.56 26.66
C ALA A 469 -7.44 -3.70 25.70
N GLU A 470 -8.43 -4.29 25.01
CA GLU A 470 -8.24 -5.28 23.96
C GLU A 470 -8.58 -4.70 22.56
N ASN A 471 -8.54 -3.37 22.42
CA ASN A 471 -8.85 -2.61 21.20
C ASN A 471 -10.24 -2.89 20.59
N ARG A 472 -11.22 -3.29 21.42
CA ARG A 472 -12.63 -3.45 21.01
C ARG A 472 -13.42 -2.18 21.30
N ILE A 473 -14.49 -1.91 20.55
CA ILE A 473 -15.32 -0.70 20.72
C ILE A 473 -15.86 -0.58 22.16
N ALA A 474 -15.48 0.50 22.87
CA ALA A 474 -15.97 0.79 24.21
C ALA A 474 -17.29 1.59 24.19
N ASP A 475 -17.40 2.60 23.31
CA ASP A 475 -18.65 3.33 23.04
C ASP A 475 -18.99 3.32 21.53
N ARG A 476 -20.30 3.26 21.24
CA ARG A 476 -20.92 3.23 19.90
C ARG A 476 -21.26 4.63 19.40
N VAL A 477 -21.01 5.64 20.23
CA VAL A 477 -21.04 7.07 19.89
C VAL A 477 -19.61 7.48 19.52
N ALA A 478 -19.45 8.36 18.53
CA ALA A 478 -18.14 8.92 18.23
C ALA A 478 -17.78 10.02 19.24
N ASP A 479 -16.76 9.79 20.07
CA ASP A 479 -16.29 10.71 21.10
C ASP A 479 -15.68 11.99 20.51
N VAL A 480 -15.01 11.88 19.36
CA VAL A 480 -14.46 13.04 18.63
C VAL A 480 -14.87 13.04 17.16
N ILE A 481 -15.38 14.17 16.70
CA ILE A 481 -15.69 14.43 15.29
C ILE A 481 -14.71 15.48 14.77
N LEU A 482 -13.84 15.07 13.84
CA LEU A 482 -12.93 15.98 13.15
C LEU A 482 -13.55 16.38 11.81
N GLY A 483 -13.57 17.67 11.52
CA GLY A 483 -13.99 18.17 10.21
C GLY A 483 -15.43 18.64 10.09
N GLN A 484 -16.28 18.28 11.05
CA GLN A 484 -17.65 18.76 11.18
C GLN A 484 -17.92 19.08 12.66
N PRO A 485 -18.75 20.09 12.96
CA PRO A 485 -18.96 20.56 14.33
C PRO A 485 -19.68 19.55 15.22
N ASP A 486 -20.33 18.56 14.62
CA ASP A 486 -21.10 17.53 15.29
C ASP A 486 -21.25 16.30 14.38
N ALA A 487 -21.72 15.22 14.97
CA ALA A 487 -22.06 13.98 14.26
C ALA A 487 -23.23 14.14 13.26
N HIS A 488 -23.99 15.23 13.28
CA HIS A 488 -25.18 15.43 12.43
C HIS A 488 -24.94 16.34 11.23
N THR A 489 -23.69 16.75 11.02
CA THR A 489 -23.29 17.64 9.93
C THR A 489 -22.29 16.93 9.02
N GLY A 490 -22.46 17.14 7.72
CA GLY A 490 -21.57 16.61 6.67
C GLY A 490 -21.47 17.58 5.50
N GLN A 491 -21.43 18.87 5.82
CA GLN A 491 -21.50 19.94 4.81
C GLN A 491 -20.14 20.11 4.13
N LEU A 492 -20.16 20.42 2.83
CA LEU A 492 -19.00 20.94 2.13
C LEU A 492 -18.70 22.33 2.72
N ARG A 493 -17.74 22.41 3.65
CA ARG A 493 -17.45 23.63 4.41
C ARG A 493 -16.27 24.41 3.87
N GLU A 494 -16.25 25.66 4.29
CA GLU A 494 -15.35 26.72 3.87
C GLU A 494 -14.15 26.86 4.85
N ILE A 495 -13.61 28.07 5.03
CA ILE A 495 -12.14 28.18 4.98
C ILE A 495 -11.41 27.85 6.29
N SER A 496 -12.06 27.96 7.45
CA SER A 496 -11.45 27.81 8.79
C SER A 496 -10.99 26.39 9.17
N ALA A 497 -9.88 26.26 9.91
CA ALA A 497 -9.10 25.03 10.20
C ALA A 497 -9.85 23.80 10.73
N ARG A 498 -11.11 23.95 11.09
CA ARG A 498 -11.96 22.93 11.70
C ARG A 498 -12.54 21.89 10.72
N THR A 499 -12.38 22.03 9.39
CA THR A 499 -13.25 21.33 8.39
C THR A 499 -12.55 20.30 7.49
N LEU A 500 -13.19 19.13 7.25
CA LEU A 500 -12.84 18.00 6.34
C LEU A 500 -13.81 18.00 5.12
N GLN A 501 -13.53 17.31 3.99
CA GLN A 501 -14.46 17.06 2.83
C GLN A 501 -13.94 16.09 1.73
N ILE A 502 -14.34 14.82 1.75
CA ILE A 502 -13.70 13.71 1.00
C ILE A 502 -12.32 13.27 1.58
N PRO A 503 -12.20 13.01 2.91
CA PRO A 503 -11.05 12.27 3.43
C PRO A 503 -11.06 10.84 2.90
N LEU A 504 -9.96 10.42 2.28
CA LEU A 504 -9.83 9.12 1.65
C LEU A 504 -8.89 8.16 2.39
N ALA A 505 -7.81 8.66 3.01
CA ALA A 505 -6.85 7.85 3.77
C ALA A 505 -6.57 8.42 5.16
N LEU A 506 -6.07 7.55 6.03
CA LEU A 506 -5.64 7.81 7.40
C LEU A 506 -4.30 7.09 7.62
N ALA A 507 -3.50 7.56 8.57
CA ALA A 507 -2.44 6.80 9.22
C ALA A 507 -2.16 7.38 10.61
N TYR A 508 -1.47 6.62 11.47
CA TYR A 508 -1.26 6.97 12.86
C TYR A 508 0.16 6.66 13.35
N ASP A 509 0.88 7.65 13.89
CA ASP A 509 2.14 7.40 14.63
C ASP A 509 1.86 7.23 16.13
N VAL A 510 2.13 6.02 16.62
CA VAL A 510 1.94 5.63 18.03
C VAL A 510 2.83 6.43 18.97
N THR A 511 4.03 6.81 18.53
CA THR A 511 5.07 7.35 19.43
C THR A 511 4.87 8.83 19.74
N SER A 512 4.50 9.65 18.75
CA SER A 512 4.16 11.07 18.97
C SER A 512 2.66 11.32 19.20
N LYS A 513 1.84 10.26 19.21
CA LYS A 513 0.36 10.29 19.27
C LYS A 513 -0.28 11.03 18.08
N GLN A 514 0.33 10.74 16.95
CA GLN A 514 0.16 11.19 15.59
C GLN A 514 -1.08 10.85 14.77
N LEU A 515 -2.18 11.60 14.74
CA LEU A 515 -3.18 11.41 13.67
C LEU A 515 -2.80 12.11 12.35
N PHE A 516 -3.07 11.45 11.21
CA PHE A 516 -2.84 11.96 9.86
C PHE A 516 -3.96 11.56 8.89
N VAL A 517 -4.24 12.40 7.89
CA VAL A 517 -5.38 12.25 6.97
C VAL A 517 -4.98 12.71 5.57
N GLY A 518 -5.54 12.09 4.52
CA GLY A 518 -5.51 12.60 3.15
C GLY A 518 -6.91 12.92 2.62
N ASP A 519 -7.23 14.20 2.42
CA ASP A 519 -8.54 14.76 2.05
C ASP A 519 -8.42 15.76 0.89
N GLY A 520 -9.40 15.84 -0.03
CA GLY A 520 -9.08 15.89 -1.47
C GLY A 520 -9.60 17.01 -2.41
N TRP A 521 -10.43 17.98 -2.01
CA TRP A 521 -11.01 19.02 -2.92
C TRP A 521 -10.65 20.50 -2.69
N ASN A 522 -10.42 21.00 -1.46
CA ASN A 522 -10.22 22.44 -1.14
C ASN A 522 -9.04 22.74 -0.15
N ASN A 523 -8.11 21.80 0.08
CA ASN A 523 -7.59 21.28 1.38
C ASN A 523 -6.63 22.09 2.34
N ARG A 524 -6.42 21.60 3.60
CA ARG A 524 -5.71 22.24 4.77
C ARG A 524 -4.73 21.26 5.45
N VAL A 525 -4.36 21.56 6.69
CA VAL A 525 -4.09 20.55 7.73
C VAL A 525 -4.84 20.89 9.03
N MET A 526 -4.93 19.96 9.97
CA MET A 526 -5.11 20.23 11.41
C MET A 526 -3.98 19.55 12.18
N VAL A 527 -3.67 20.01 13.39
CA VAL A 527 -2.61 19.44 14.26
C VAL A 527 -3.07 19.49 15.72
N PHE A 528 -4.20 18.84 16.00
CA PHE A 528 -4.81 18.79 17.34
C PHE A 528 -3.88 18.15 18.37
N ASP A 529 -3.78 18.73 19.56
CA ASP A 529 -2.91 18.27 20.64
C ASP A 529 -3.67 17.41 21.68
N ALA A 530 -2.91 16.88 22.63
CA ALA A 530 -3.29 15.71 23.42
C ALA A 530 -3.64 16.04 24.89
N HIS A 531 -4.09 17.26 25.15
CA HIS A 531 -4.23 17.87 26.49
C HIS A 531 -5.54 17.62 27.29
N PRO A 532 -5.70 16.68 28.25
CA PRO A 532 -7.03 16.19 28.65
C PRO A 532 -7.99 17.12 29.41
N ASP A 533 -7.52 17.99 30.32
CA ASP A 533 -8.40 18.84 31.17
C ASP A 533 -8.99 20.05 30.42
N ARG A 534 -9.38 19.81 29.16
CA ARG A 534 -9.78 20.80 28.15
C ARG A 534 -10.92 20.22 27.29
N LEU A 535 -10.73 19.03 26.71
CA LEU A 535 -11.69 18.12 26.06
C LEU A 535 -12.71 18.73 25.07
N SER A 536 -12.64 18.37 23.78
CA SER A 536 -13.49 18.96 22.74
C SER A 536 -13.63 18.12 21.45
N THR A 537 -14.23 18.73 20.43
CA THR A 537 -14.41 18.28 19.05
C THR A 537 -14.26 19.49 18.12
N PHE A 538 -13.96 19.26 16.82
CA PHE A 538 -13.92 20.31 15.77
C PHE A 538 -12.86 21.43 16.00
N ASP A 539 -11.69 21.05 16.54
CA ASP A 539 -10.93 21.78 17.57
C ASP A 539 -10.26 23.18 17.34
N GLU A 540 -9.54 23.63 18.38
CA GLU A 540 -9.08 25.01 18.64
C GLU A 540 -7.64 25.13 19.14
N ALA A 541 -6.84 26.03 18.54
CA ALA A 541 -5.42 26.20 18.83
C ALA A 541 -4.93 27.66 18.71
N VAL A 542 -3.64 27.87 18.95
CA VAL A 542 -3.00 29.19 19.07
C VAL A 542 -2.10 29.61 17.90
N ALA A 543 -1.65 28.67 17.06
CA ALA A 543 -0.80 28.91 15.90
C ALA A 543 -1.31 28.13 14.66
N ALA A 544 -0.88 28.51 13.46
CA ALA A 544 -1.21 27.78 12.23
C ALA A 544 -0.42 28.21 10.98
N LEU A 545 -0.25 27.30 10.02
CA LEU A 545 0.05 27.64 8.62
C LEU A 545 -1.24 27.83 7.79
N GLY A 546 -1.13 28.41 6.60
CA GLY A 546 -2.14 28.28 5.54
C GLY A 546 -2.60 29.60 4.93
N GLN A 547 -3.23 30.49 5.71
CA GLN A 547 -4.09 31.59 5.22
C GLN A 547 -4.18 32.83 6.18
N ARG A 548 -4.09 34.12 5.76
CA ARG A 548 -4.21 35.35 6.63
C ARG A 548 -5.63 35.94 6.56
N ASP A 549 -5.94 36.64 5.46
CA ASP A 549 -7.19 37.34 5.17
C ASP A 549 -8.01 36.53 4.15
N PHE A 550 -9.20 36.09 4.59
CA PHE A 550 -9.78 34.75 4.41
C PHE A 550 -10.21 34.30 2.96
N GLU A 551 -9.53 34.63 1.86
CA GLU A 551 -9.98 34.33 0.48
C GLU A 551 -9.65 32.97 -0.19
N SER A 552 -8.47 32.36 0.02
CA SER A 552 -7.80 31.66 -1.10
C SER A 552 -8.00 30.13 -1.17
N ASP A 553 -7.74 29.58 -2.36
CA ASP A 553 -8.08 28.21 -2.77
C ASP A 553 -7.27 27.87 -4.05
N GLU A 554 -5.94 27.81 -3.88
CA GLU A 554 -4.92 27.95 -4.93
C GLU A 554 -4.10 26.64 -5.21
N PRO A 555 -4.68 25.50 -5.65
CA PRO A 555 -4.09 24.17 -5.95
C PRO A 555 -2.60 24.03 -6.39
N SER A 556 -1.66 24.34 -5.52
CA SER A 556 -0.26 24.67 -5.82
C SER A 556 0.72 23.50 -5.72
N VAL A 557 1.63 23.43 -6.71
CA VAL A 557 3.02 23.10 -6.39
C VAL A 557 3.79 24.32 -5.94
N GLY A 558 4.13 24.37 -4.68
CA GLY A 558 5.46 24.84 -4.37
C GLY A 558 5.62 25.16 -2.90
N PRO A 559 6.85 24.98 -2.41
CA PRO A 559 6.96 23.67 -1.82
C PRO A 559 6.35 23.26 -0.45
N ASP A 560 5.85 24.13 0.50
CA ASP A 560 3.73 24.26 2.47
C ASP A 560 2.37 25.07 2.34
N ARG A 561 1.35 24.44 1.78
CA ARG A 561 0.65 25.06 0.64
C ARG A 561 0.18 23.99 -0.34
N LEU A 562 -0.01 22.78 0.19
CA LEU A 562 0.08 21.48 -0.50
C LEU A 562 -1.11 21.25 -1.47
N ASN A 563 -1.16 20.17 -2.25
CA ASN A 563 -2.22 19.95 -3.27
C ASN A 563 -2.54 18.45 -3.51
N PHE A 564 -3.71 18.14 -4.10
CA PHE A 564 -4.31 16.79 -4.18
C PHE A 564 -4.96 16.41 -5.54
N GLY A 565 -5.67 17.33 -6.20
CA GLY A 565 -6.39 17.03 -7.46
C GLY A 565 -7.54 15.99 -7.39
N VAL A 566 -7.96 15.50 -6.22
CA VAL A 566 -9.05 14.51 -6.07
C VAL A 566 -10.44 15.08 -6.43
N SER A 567 -10.55 16.41 -6.59
CA SER A 567 -11.69 17.07 -7.24
C SER A 567 -11.93 16.64 -8.69
N TRP A 568 -10.97 15.93 -9.31
CA TRP A 568 -11.08 15.37 -10.66
C TRP A 568 -11.63 13.93 -10.71
N GLY A 569 -12.08 13.39 -9.58
CA GLY A 569 -12.78 12.09 -9.51
C GLY A 569 -11.88 10.86 -9.54
N ARG A 570 -10.55 11.02 -9.57
CA ARG A 570 -9.61 9.90 -9.38
C ARG A 570 -9.73 9.36 -7.95
N GLY A 571 -9.66 8.03 -7.79
CA GLY A 571 -9.98 7.33 -6.55
C GLY A 571 -11.47 7.31 -6.18
N ILE A 572 -12.28 8.27 -6.61
CA ILE A 572 -13.74 8.28 -6.42
C ILE A 572 -14.42 7.26 -7.37
N GLN A 573 -13.69 6.67 -8.32
CA GLN A 573 -14.17 5.65 -9.25
C GLN A 573 -13.24 4.43 -9.36
N SER A 574 -13.80 3.28 -9.74
CA SER A 574 -13.07 2.01 -9.91
C SER A 574 -12.02 2.05 -11.03
N ALA A 575 -12.28 2.78 -12.12
CA ALA A 575 -11.49 2.78 -13.36
C ALA A 575 -10.17 3.57 -13.29
N ALA A 576 -9.53 3.63 -12.12
CA ALA A 576 -8.26 4.32 -11.87
C ALA A 576 -7.47 3.66 -10.71
N PRO A 577 -6.19 4.00 -10.55
CA PRO A 577 -5.47 3.95 -9.27
C PRO A 577 -6.04 4.99 -8.30
N THR A 578 -5.92 4.75 -7.00
CA THR A 578 -6.31 5.74 -6.00
C THR A 578 -5.19 6.76 -5.89
N PRO A 579 -5.44 8.06 -6.16
CA PRO A 579 -4.47 9.13 -6.00
C PRO A 579 -4.28 9.37 -4.50
N LEU A 580 -3.65 8.41 -3.81
CA LEU A 580 -3.76 8.24 -2.37
C LEU A 580 -2.94 7.06 -1.84
N ALA A 581 -2.19 7.29 -0.77
CA ALA A 581 -1.95 6.37 0.35
C ALA A 581 -1.19 7.10 1.46
N LEU A 582 -1.34 6.68 2.71
CA LEU A 582 -0.50 7.11 3.82
C LEU A 582 0.23 5.88 4.38
N GLU A 583 1.29 6.06 5.16
CA GLU A 583 2.01 4.92 5.78
C GLU A 583 2.72 5.35 7.07
N VAL A 584 3.28 4.45 7.90
CA VAL A 584 4.05 4.80 9.12
C VAL A 584 5.46 4.22 9.05
N ASP A 585 6.45 4.98 9.52
CA ASP A 585 7.82 4.51 9.76
C ASP A 585 8.11 4.71 11.24
N THR A 586 7.86 3.74 12.09
CA THR A 586 7.90 4.00 13.53
C THR A 586 9.31 4.15 14.10
N ASN A 587 10.39 4.06 13.30
CA ASN A 587 11.75 3.76 13.80
C ASN A 587 12.66 4.96 14.06
N HIS A 588 12.08 6.12 14.35
CA HIS A 588 11.61 6.42 15.71
C HIS A 588 10.55 7.51 15.52
N GLN A 589 9.25 7.23 15.61
CA GLN A 589 8.22 8.24 15.30
C GLN A 589 8.36 8.84 13.85
N ARG A 590 7.91 8.14 12.80
CA ARG A 590 7.88 8.61 11.40
C ARG A 590 6.65 8.08 10.59
N LEU A 591 6.24 8.60 9.39
CA LEU A 591 4.96 8.33 8.65
C LEU A 591 4.67 9.17 7.35
N PHE A 592 4.08 8.61 6.28
CA PHE A 592 4.01 9.03 4.84
C PHE A 592 2.63 9.45 4.23
N VAL A 593 2.61 10.11 3.03
CA VAL A 593 1.46 10.41 2.11
C VAL A 593 1.86 10.44 0.61
N SER A 594 1.27 9.59 -0.22
CA SER A 594 1.10 9.68 -1.68
C SER A 594 -0.30 10.23 -2.04
N ASP A 595 -0.48 11.00 -3.13
CA ASP A 595 -1.81 11.54 -3.48
C ASP A 595 -2.20 11.86 -4.96
N GLY A 596 -1.48 11.45 -6.03
CA GLY A 596 -2.09 11.48 -7.38
C GLY A 596 -1.27 11.89 -8.61
N ILE A 597 -1.74 12.88 -9.35
CA ILE A 597 -1.13 13.27 -10.65
C ILE A 597 0.17 14.06 -10.48
N ASN A 598 0.56 14.27 -9.22
CA ASN A 598 1.93 14.00 -8.82
C ASN A 598 1.92 12.82 -7.81
N HIS A 599 2.43 11.64 -8.15
CA HIS A 599 3.83 11.47 -8.49
C HIS A 599 4.68 12.15 -7.42
N ARG A 600 4.64 11.57 -6.20
CA ARG A 600 5.26 12.10 -4.98
C ARG A 600 5.14 11.12 -3.82
N VAL A 601 6.24 10.96 -3.08
CA VAL A 601 6.24 10.88 -1.61
C VAL A 601 7.49 11.62 -1.03
N LEU A 602 7.55 11.95 0.28
CA LEU A 602 8.14 13.20 0.85
C LEU A 602 8.17 13.26 2.39
N VAL A 603 9.18 13.77 3.11
CA VAL A 603 9.51 13.38 4.54
C VAL A 603 9.51 14.44 5.67
N PHE A 604 8.62 14.37 6.66
CA PHE A 604 8.60 15.25 7.85
C PHE A 604 9.74 14.95 8.91
N ASP A 605 9.64 15.36 10.19
CA ASP A 605 10.44 14.94 11.37
C ASP A 605 9.56 14.98 12.66
N ILE A 606 9.51 13.86 13.41
CA ILE A 606 8.93 13.77 14.77
C ILE A 606 9.90 13.07 15.74
N ARG A 607 11.10 13.65 15.89
CA ARG A 607 11.31 14.20 17.23
C ARG A 607 10.32 15.36 17.37
N PRO A 608 9.35 15.29 18.29
CA PRO A 608 8.54 16.46 18.64
C PRO A 608 9.43 17.69 18.89
N GLY A 609 8.90 18.90 18.73
CA GLY A 609 9.74 20.11 18.70
C GLY A 609 10.25 20.50 17.30
N MET A 610 9.73 19.85 16.24
CA MET A 610 9.69 20.40 14.86
C MET A 610 8.30 20.35 14.18
N VAL A 611 7.26 19.86 14.85
CA VAL A 611 5.88 19.58 14.34
C VAL A 611 5.07 20.84 13.93
N LYS A 612 5.41 21.45 12.80
CA LYS A 612 5.31 22.91 12.65
C LYS A 612 4.06 23.55 11.99
N THR A 613 3.84 24.78 12.46
CA THR A 613 3.31 26.02 11.83
C THR A 613 3.89 26.40 10.43
N GLY A 614 3.95 25.46 9.47
CA GLY A 614 4.41 25.64 8.07
C GLY A 614 5.91 25.39 7.81
N VAL A 615 6.28 24.28 7.15
CA VAL A 615 6.56 23.00 7.86
C VAL A 615 7.61 22.05 7.19
N SER A 616 8.92 22.38 7.11
CA SER A 616 10.03 21.58 6.45
C SER A 616 11.48 22.18 6.49
N ALA A 617 12.60 21.81 5.81
CA ALA A 617 12.96 20.86 4.73
C ALA A 617 14.07 19.86 5.10
N ILE A 618 13.71 18.58 5.15
CA ILE A 618 14.49 17.32 4.89
C ILE A 618 14.04 15.41 2.57
N GLY A 619 13.39 15.62 1.37
CA GLY A 619 13.96 15.21 0.07
C GLY A 619 13.16 15.67 -1.14
N VAL A 620 13.80 15.73 -2.30
CA VAL A 620 13.26 15.22 -3.57
C VAL A 620 13.24 13.70 -3.60
N LEU A 621 12.38 13.13 -2.77
CA LEU A 621 12.04 11.72 -2.75
C LEU A 621 11.26 11.27 -4.00
N GLY A 622 11.87 11.47 -5.17
CA GLY A 622 11.62 10.67 -6.37
C GLY A 622 12.13 11.24 -7.69
N GLN A 623 12.62 12.48 -7.68
CA GLN A 623 12.76 13.34 -8.87
C GLN A 623 14.16 13.92 -9.06
N ARG A 624 14.48 14.14 -10.32
CA ARG A 624 15.63 14.79 -10.96
C ARG A 624 16.26 16.07 -10.41
N ASP A 625 15.83 16.64 -9.31
CA ASP A 625 15.57 18.07 -9.09
C ASP A 625 14.08 18.45 -9.30
N PHE A 626 13.21 18.28 -8.27
CA PHE A 626 11.73 18.42 -8.28
C PHE A 626 11.11 18.85 -9.62
N GLU A 627 11.27 20.14 -9.99
CA GLU A 627 10.23 20.98 -10.59
C GLU A 627 10.15 20.88 -12.13
N HIS A 628 11.23 20.49 -12.82
CA HIS A 628 11.01 19.83 -14.12
C HIS A 628 10.20 18.56 -13.77
N ASN A 629 8.93 18.53 -14.13
CA ASN A 629 7.93 17.60 -13.63
C ASN A 629 7.75 16.32 -14.46
N ASP A 630 8.75 15.84 -15.17
CA ASP A 630 8.93 16.15 -16.58
C ASP A 630 9.04 14.80 -17.38
N PRO A 631 7.95 14.04 -17.66
CA PRO A 631 7.92 12.88 -18.57
C PRO A 631 8.68 13.07 -19.90
N THR A 632 9.59 12.15 -20.26
CA THR A 632 10.44 12.31 -21.46
C THR A 632 9.85 11.67 -22.73
N PRO A 633 10.68 11.14 -23.65
CA PRO A 633 10.66 11.53 -25.06
C PRO A 633 10.84 13.05 -25.33
N LYS A 634 10.08 13.90 -24.62
CA LYS A 634 9.86 15.36 -24.82
C LYS A 634 9.19 15.72 -26.16
N GLU A 635 9.45 14.91 -27.19
CA GLU A 635 8.51 14.57 -28.27
C GLU A 635 8.08 13.09 -28.18
N SER A 636 7.91 12.56 -26.94
CA SER A 636 6.76 11.68 -26.70
C SER A 636 5.56 12.60 -26.85
N SER A 637 4.99 12.60 -28.05
CA SER A 637 4.45 13.83 -28.64
C SER A 637 3.18 14.32 -27.97
N ARG A 638 3.19 15.59 -27.58
CA ARG A 638 2.01 16.29 -27.05
C ARG A 638 0.95 16.45 -28.16
N VAL A 639 0.05 15.50 -28.29
CA VAL A 639 -1.19 15.67 -29.06
C VAL A 639 -2.19 16.46 -28.21
N THR A 640 -2.12 17.79 -28.30
CA THR A 640 -3.22 18.65 -27.84
C THR A 640 -4.39 18.54 -28.81
N ASP A 641 -5.56 18.10 -28.35
CA ASP A 641 -6.82 18.43 -29.02
C ASP A 641 -7.54 19.57 -28.30
N SER A 642 -8.24 20.38 -29.10
CA SER A 642 -8.82 21.64 -28.64
C SER A 642 -10.31 21.47 -28.36
N LEU A 643 -10.71 21.53 -27.09
CA LEU A 643 -12.07 21.92 -26.66
C LEU A 643 -12.11 22.13 -25.14
N GLY A 644 -12.58 23.30 -24.71
CA GLY A 644 -12.81 23.58 -23.28
C GLY A 644 -14.17 23.06 -22.80
N VAL A 645 -14.23 22.80 -21.49
CA VAL A 645 -15.45 22.63 -20.66
C VAL A 645 -16.14 21.25 -20.72
N LEU A 646 -16.16 20.60 -19.54
CA LEU A 646 -17.01 19.49 -19.07
C LEU A 646 -16.85 18.08 -19.69
N GLY A 647 -16.65 17.11 -18.78
CA GLY A 647 -16.98 15.69 -18.99
C GLY A 647 -15.77 14.77 -19.10
N ALA A 648 -15.70 13.79 -18.20
CA ALA A 648 -14.61 12.82 -18.13
C ALA A 648 -14.33 12.14 -19.48
N ARG A 649 -13.14 12.42 -20.05
CA ARG A 649 -12.55 11.65 -21.15
C ARG A 649 -11.10 11.32 -20.82
N VAL A 650 -10.93 10.07 -20.40
CA VAL A 650 -9.78 9.19 -20.59
C VAL A 650 -8.49 9.89 -21.07
N VAL A 651 -7.55 10.07 -20.14
CA VAL A 651 -6.13 10.23 -20.48
C VAL A 651 -5.57 8.85 -20.82
N SER A 652 -5.79 8.40 -22.06
CA SER A 652 -5.14 7.20 -22.61
C SER A 652 -3.78 7.58 -23.16
N GLY A 653 -2.88 7.87 -22.23
CA GLY A 653 -1.47 8.17 -22.45
C GLY A 653 -0.80 8.16 -21.08
N ARG A 654 -0.21 7.01 -20.72
CA ARG A 654 0.81 6.95 -19.67
C ARG A 654 1.97 7.89 -20.04
N ALA A 655 2.87 8.15 -19.11
CA ALA A 655 4.28 8.30 -19.48
C ALA A 655 4.80 6.87 -19.83
N PRO A 656 5.03 6.49 -21.10
CA PRO A 656 4.91 5.07 -21.49
C PRO A 656 5.90 4.07 -20.86
N VAL A 657 7.20 4.14 -21.17
CA VAL A 657 8.19 3.10 -20.80
C VAL A 657 9.59 3.68 -20.47
N ASN A 658 10.02 3.65 -19.19
CA ASN A 658 11.31 4.23 -18.74
C ASN A 658 12.39 3.19 -18.39
N ASN A 659 13.43 3.53 -17.61
CA ASN A 659 13.39 3.65 -16.15
C ASN A 659 13.88 5.01 -15.56
N HIS A 660 13.11 5.66 -14.65
CA HIS A 660 13.43 6.91 -13.89
C HIS A 660 12.68 7.05 -12.50
N GLY A 661 11.42 7.53 -12.48
CA GLY A 661 10.59 8.15 -11.43
C GLY A 661 9.11 7.71 -11.14
N PHE A 662 8.01 7.85 -11.99
CA PHE A 662 6.61 7.25 -11.88
C PHE A 662 5.49 7.62 -12.94
N ASP A 663 4.28 7.01 -12.87
CA ASP A 663 2.96 7.65 -13.17
C ASP A 663 1.79 7.26 -12.20
N THR A 664 1.41 8.19 -11.32
CA THR A 664 0.24 8.18 -10.40
C THR A 664 0.21 7.08 -9.32
N PRO A 665 0.04 7.38 -8.01
CA PRO A 665 0.12 6.37 -6.96
C PRO A 665 -1.00 5.34 -6.93
N SER A 666 -0.79 4.36 -6.08
CA SER A 666 -1.75 4.05 -5.02
C SER A 666 -1.01 3.80 -3.70
N GLY A 667 -1.05 2.58 -3.17
CA GLY A 667 -0.49 2.21 -1.86
C GLY A 667 0.98 2.62 -1.62
N LEU A 668 1.31 2.71 -0.34
CA LEU A 668 2.64 2.83 0.26
C LEU A 668 2.82 1.68 1.26
N VAL A 669 4.06 1.32 1.58
CA VAL A 669 4.35 0.58 2.83
C VAL A 669 5.79 0.69 3.28
N TYR A 670 6.07 0.69 4.58
CA TYR A 670 7.40 0.70 5.15
C TYR A 670 7.81 -0.67 5.73
N ASP A 671 9.11 -0.93 5.75
CA ASP A 671 9.77 -1.95 6.56
C ASP A 671 10.45 -1.24 7.72
N VAL A 672 10.14 -1.70 8.93
CA VAL A 672 10.43 -0.97 10.15
C VAL A 672 11.76 -1.31 10.79
N ASN A 673 11.96 -2.53 11.30
CA ASN A 673 13.09 -2.92 12.18
C ASN A 673 14.47 -2.48 11.62
N HIS A 674 14.47 -2.33 10.30
CA HIS A 674 15.46 -2.01 9.32
C HIS A 674 14.69 -1.35 8.15
N ASP A 675 15.12 -0.16 7.74
CA ASP A 675 14.38 1.05 7.31
C ASP A 675 14.15 1.27 5.80
N ARG A 676 12.94 1.04 5.26
CA ARG A 676 12.78 0.84 3.80
C ARG A 676 11.32 1.07 3.33
N LEU A 677 11.00 1.54 2.12
CA LEU A 677 9.57 1.70 1.71
C LEU A 677 9.20 1.69 0.23
N PHE A 678 8.09 1.03 -0.07
CA PHE A 678 7.70 0.58 -1.39
C PHE A 678 6.36 1.16 -1.86
N VAL A 679 6.23 1.54 -3.14
CA VAL A 679 5.19 2.51 -3.58
C VAL A 679 4.60 2.28 -4.95
N VAL A 680 3.29 2.07 -5.06
CA VAL A 680 2.63 1.61 -6.31
C VAL A 680 2.60 2.67 -7.41
N ASP A 681 3.13 2.32 -8.59
CA ASP A 681 2.88 3.01 -9.87
C ASP A 681 1.57 2.49 -10.47
N GLY A 682 0.54 3.27 -10.21
CA GLY A 682 -0.83 2.93 -10.55
C GLY A 682 -1.10 2.96 -12.05
N ASN A 683 -0.82 4.08 -12.74
CA ASN A 683 -1.17 4.18 -14.16
C ASN A 683 -0.21 3.33 -15.01
N ASN A 684 1.08 3.29 -14.66
CA ASN A 684 1.99 2.40 -15.35
C ASN A 684 1.89 0.95 -14.90
N SER A 685 1.09 0.66 -13.88
CA SER A 685 0.80 -0.71 -13.45
C SER A 685 2.09 -1.45 -13.09
N ARG A 686 2.89 -0.82 -12.24
CA ARG A 686 4.22 -1.24 -11.77
C ARG A 686 4.41 -0.61 -10.37
N VAL A 687 5.53 -0.71 -9.64
CA VAL A 687 5.60 -0.25 -8.20
C VAL A 687 6.92 0.53 -7.89
N MET A 688 7.45 0.60 -6.64
CA MET A 688 8.73 1.23 -6.18
C MET A 688 9.31 0.60 -4.91
N ALA A 689 10.57 0.89 -4.49
CA ALA A 689 10.91 1.16 -3.06
C ALA A 689 12.26 1.75 -2.61
N PHE A 690 12.24 2.68 -1.64
CA PHE A 690 13.47 3.26 -1.09
C PHE A 690 13.90 2.59 0.21
N ASP A 691 14.85 3.22 0.87
CA ASP A 691 15.95 2.58 1.58
C ASP A 691 16.70 3.54 2.54
N ALA A 692 16.95 3.19 3.81
CA ALA A 692 17.25 4.20 4.85
C ALA A 692 18.03 3.79 6.17
N ALA A 693 19.25 3.24 6.18
CA ALA A 693 20.01 3.28 7.47
C ALA A 693 20.30 4.75 7.90
N PRO A 694 20.28 5.11 9.19
CA PRO A 694 20.62 6.92 9.93
C PRO A 694 21.57 7.97 9.31
N ASP A 695 21.74 8.00 7.98
CA ASP A 695 21.90 9.18 7.08
C ASP A 695 22.15 8.67 5.65
N THR A 696 21.52 7.57 5.23
CA THR A 696 21.70 6.92 3.92
C THR A 696 20.98 7.61 2.77
N TRP A 697 21.17 8.92 2.71
CA TRP A 697 20.11 9.81 2.32
C TRP A 697 20.32 10.55 0.99
N GLN A 698 20.62 9.82 -0.09
CA GLN A 698 20.99 10.43 -1.38
C GLN A 698 19.82 10.76 -2.33
N ASP A 699 19.19 11.92 -2.15
CA ASP A 699 17.98 12.44 -2.85
C ASP A 699 17.81 12.14 -4.35
N GLY A 700 16.63 12.41 -4.91
CA GLY A 700 16.36 12.64 -6.35
C GLY A 700 16.67 11.56 -7.38
N GLN A 701 17.43 10.56 -6.98
CA GLN A 701 17.14 9.14 -7.00
C GLN A 701 16.28 8.62 -8.15
N ALA A 702 16.67 7.50 -8.73
CA ALA A 702 15.95 6.90 -9.83
C ALA A 702 16.12 5.39 -9.97
N ALA A 703 15.27 4.87 -10.84
CA ALA A 703 15.13 3.63 -11.58
C ALA A 703 15.71 2.24 -11.26
N VAL A 704 16.14 1.96 -10.05
CA VAL A 704 16.93 0.74 -9.79
C VAL A 704 16.19 -0.53 -10.12
N ALA A 705 14.88 -0.63 -9.92
CA ALA A 705 14.10 -1.77 -10.41
C ALA A 705 12.74 -1.44 -11.03
N ILE A 706 12.00 -2.48 -11.43
CA ILE A 706 11.10 -2.42 -12.59
C ILE A 706 9.87 -3.35 -12.50
N LEU A 707 9.68 -3.99 -11.34
CA LEU A 707 8.52 -4.83 -11.00
C LEU A 707 7.19 -4.32 -11.55
N GLY A 708 6.54 -5.18 -12.33
CA GLY A 708 5.22 -4.94 -12.92
C GLY A 708 5.24 -4.50 -14.39
N GLN A 709 6.38 -4.26 -15.06
CA GLN A 709 6.56 -4.63 -16.48
C GLN A 709 8.04 -4.83 -16.92
N MET A 710 8.40 -4.52 -18.18
CA MET A 710 9.14 -5.49 -19.02
C MET A 710 9.95 -5.02 -20.26
N ASN A 711 9.48 -4.07 -21.06
CA ASN A 711 10.17 -3.69 -22.30
C ASN A 711 9.71 -2.33 -22.87
N GLU A 712 10.69 -1.45 -23.10
CA GLU A 712 10.60 -0.17 -23.83
C GLU A 712 10.40 -0.35 -25.35
N THR A 713 9.44 -1.17 -25.77
CA THR A 713 9.03 -1.34 -27.18
C THR A 713 7.58 -1.81 -27.34
N GLY A 714 7.08 -2.61 -26.39
CA GLY A 714 5.71 -3.12 -26.37
C GLY A 714 5.20 -3.27 -24.94
N GLY A 715 5.08 -2.15 -24.22
CA GLY A 715 4.78 -2.06 -22.79
C GLY A 715 3.29 -1.99 -22.42
N ASP A 716 2.45 -2.89 -22.95
CA ASP A 716 0.99 -2.92 -22.74
C ASP A 716 0.55 -2.94 -21.26
N GLU A 717 -0.64 -2.38 -20.96
CA GLU A 717 -1.39 -2.59 -19.71
C GLU A 717 -1.95 -4.03 -19.64
N VAL A 718 -1.08 -5.05 -19.46
CA VAL A 718 -1.29 -6.34 -20.15
C VAL A 718 -2.67 -6.94 -19.97
N ARG A 719 -3.27 -7.18 -21.13
CA ARG A 719 -4.66 -7.53 -21.36
C ARG A 719 -4.84 -9.04 -21.36
N LEU A 720 -4.75 -9.67 -20.18
CA LEU A 720 -4.92 -11.12 -20.03
C LEU A 720 -6.28 -11.68 -20.48
N ASP A 721 -7.24 -10.79 -20.77
CA ASP A 721 -8.56 -11.11 -21.33
C ASP A 721 -8.74 -10.71 -22.82
N ARG A 722 -7.65 -10.33 -23.51
CA ARG A 722 -7.69 -9.72 -24.86
C ARG A 722 -6.42 -9.86 -25.70
N ARG A 723 -5.30 -10.26 -25.10
CA ARG A 723 -3.99 -10.58 -25.70
C ARG A 723 -3.50 -11.84 -25.00
N ASP A 724 -3.36 -12.94 -25.73
CA ASP A 724 -2.72 -14.15 -25.19
C ASP A 724 -1.24 -13.86 -24.93
N VAL A 725 -0.78 -14.13 -23.72
CA VAL A 725 0.55 -13.77 -23.25
C VAL A 725 1.19 -14.96 -22.56
N GLY A 726 2.49 -15.09 -22.73
CA GLY A 726 3.10 -16.40 -22.59
C GLY A 726 3.51 -16.80 -21.17
N GLU A 727 3.98 -18.05 -21.15
CA GLU A 727 5.23 -18.47 -20.50
C GLU A 727 6.30 -17.36 -20.48
N ASP A 728 6.32 -16.47 -21.48
CA ASP A 728 7.23 -15.33 -21.56
C ASP A 728 6.56 -13.94 -21.48
N GLU A 729 5.40 -13.75 -20.83
CA GLU A 729 4.87 -12.38 -20.69
C GLU A 729 3.83 -12.11 -19.63
N GLY A 730 2.71 -12.84 -19.53
CA GLY A 730 1.52 -12.27 -18.86
C GLY A 730 1.81 -11.89 -17.42
N ARG A 731 2.36 -12.90 -16.77
CA ARG A 731 3.55 -12.86 -15.93
C ARG A 731 4.11 -11.49 -15.50
N ARG A 732 4.70 -10.68 -16.40
CA ARG A 732 5.62 -9.59 -16.01
C ARG A 732 4.92 -8.37 -15.47
N ARG A 733 3.61 -8.39 -15.63
CA ARG A 733 2.87 -7.21 -16.01
C ARG A 733 1.68 -7.12 -15.12
N MET A 734 1.63 -6.02 -14.37
CA MET A 734 0.35 -5.64 -13.81
C MET A 734 -0.46 -4.85 -14.82
N ARG A 735 -1.73 -4.74 -14.46
CA ARG A 735 -2.68 -3.87 -15.08
C ARG A 735 -3.42 -3.18 -13.94
N MET A 736 -3.22 -1.88 -13.75
CA MET A 736 -3.83 -1.13 -12.64
C MET A 736 -3.41 -1.56 -11.23
N ALA A 737 -2.13 -1.94 -11.02
CA ALA A 737 -1.53 -2.09 -9.69
C ALA A 737 -2.09 -1.06 -8.70
N SER A 738 -2.50 -1.46 -7.49
CA SER A 738 -3.07 -0.47 -6.56
C SER A 738 -2.72 -0.71 -5.10
N GLY A 739 -2.95 -1.92 -4.61
CA GLY A 739 -2.85 -2.19 -3.19
C GLY A 739 -1.60 -2.93 -2.80
N ILE A 740 -0.96 -2.49 -1.73
CA ILE A 740 0.28 -3.06 -1.24
C ILE A 740 0.35 -3.00 0.27
N THR A 741 1.06 -3.92 0.88
CA THR A 741 1.79 -3.63 2.13
C THR A 741 2.98 -4.58 2.30
N TYR A 742 3.27 -4.99 3.54
CA TYR A 742 4.52 -5.49 4.07
C TYR A 742 4.29 -6.07 5.46
N ASP A 743 4.89 -7.21 5.75
CA ASP A 743 4.94 -7.81 7.07
C ASP A 743 5.98 -7.11 7.98
N THR A 744 7.20 -7.64 8.09
CA THR A 744 8.16 -7.81 9.23
C THR A 744 7.87 -8.94 10.28
N ALA A 745 7.92 -10.24 9.91
CA ALA A 745 8.46 -11.35 10.73
C ALA A 745 9.05 -12.63 10.02
N ASN A 746 9.14 -12.76 8.69
CA ASN A 746 9.43 -14.03 7.95
C ASN A 746 9.91 -13.95 6.47
N ASP A 747 10.62 -12.91 6.03
CA ASP A 747 11.31 -12.64 4.74
C ASP A 747 10.48 -12.52 3.39
N ARG A 748 10.23 -11.33 2.72
CA ARG A 748 9.48 -11.08 1.37
C ARG A 748 9.16 -9.77 0.39
N LEU A 749 8.62 -8.48 0.61
CA LEU A 749 7.75 -7.27 -0.03
C LEU A 749 6.22 -7.17 -0.70
N LEU A 750 4.92 -7.06 -0.24
CA LEU A 750 3.69 -7.53 -1.07
C LEU A 750 2.74 -6.54 -1.84
N VAL A 751 2.17 -6.93 -3.02
CA VAL A 751 1.14 -6.21 -3.87
C VAL A 751 -0.11 -7.00 -4.36
N ASN A 752 -1.08 -6.22 -4.85
CA ASN A 752 -2.22 -6.59 -5.68
C ASN A 752 -2.14 -6.00 -7.11
N ASP A 753 -2.41 -6.85 -8.09
CA ASP A 753 -2.62 -6.55 -9.51
C ASP A 753 -4.12 -6.55 -9.87
N LYS A 754 -4.73 -5.38 -9.66
CA LYS A 754 -6.16 -5.14 -9.73
C LYS A 754 -6.79 -5.53 -11.06
N GLY A 755 -6.34 -4.92 -12.14
CA GLY A 755 -6.95 -5.00 -13.46
C GLY A 755 -6.77 -6.34 -14.16
N ASN A 756 -5.96 -7.23 -13.59
CA ASN A 756 -5.84 -8.65 -13.93
C ASN A 756 -6.37 -9.58 -12.83
N ASP A 757 -6.98 -8.99 -11.80
CA ASP A 757 -7.79 -9.61 -10.76
C ASP A 757 -7.00 -10.54 -9.80
N ARG A 758 -5.88 -10.08 -9.18
CA ARG A 758 -5.10 -10.92 -8.22
C ARG A 758 -4.19 -10.23 -7.17
N ILE A 759 -3.74 -10.96 -6.12
CA ILE A 759 -2.40 -10.81 -5.46
C ILE A 759 -1.33 -10.94 -6.52
N LEU A 760 -0.12 -10.43 -6.29
CA LEU A 760 1.08 -11.12 -6.75
C LEU A 760 2.22 -11.03 -5.72
N PHE A 761 2.55 -12.10 -4.99
CA PHE A 761 3.70 -12.13 -4.06
C PHE A 761 5.06 -12.20 -4.76
N PHE A 762 6.17 -11.93 -4.08
CA PHE A 762 7.57 -12.22 -4.48
C PHE A 762 8.53 -12.22 -3.24
N ASN A 763 9.82 -11.94 -3.45
CA ASN A 763 11.00 -12.19 -2.59
C ASN A 763 11.71 -10.87 -2.18
N ALA A 764 12.18 -10.58 -0.94
CA ALA A 764 12.74 -9.25 -0.59
C ALA A 764 13.65 -9.09 0.65
N ARG A 765 14.77 -9.81 0.73
CA ARG A 765 15.63 -9.99 1.93
C ARG A 765 16.79 -8.98 2.08
N PRO A 766 17.88 -9.32 2.80
CA PRO A 766 19.23 -8.95 2.45
C PRO A 766 19.61 -9.32 1.01
N GLU A 767 19.74 -10.60 0.68
CA GLU A 767 20.84 -11.13 -0.15
C GLU A 767 20.56 -11.68 -1.57
N VAL A 768 19.47 -11.37 -2.28
CA VAL A 768 19.32 -11.82 -3.70
C VAL A 768 18.93 -10.84 -4.83
N LEU A 769 17.81 -10.11 -4.89
CA LEU A 769 17.08 -9.69 -6.14
C LEU A 769 17.55 -8.45 -6.94
N GLU A 770 17.20 -8.33 -8.26
CA GLU A 770 17.48 -7.34 -9.42
C GLU A 770 16.29 -7.30 -10.39
N THR A 771 16.15 -6.35 -11.40
CA THR A 771 15.19 -5.24 -11.97
C THR A 771 13.98 -5.25 -13.16
N GLY A 772 12.64 -5.64 -13.31
CA GLY A 772 11.35 -6.36 -12.81
C GLY A 772 10.99 -7.89 -13.00
N MET A 773 11.15 -8.73 -11.95
CA MET A 773 11.77 -10.10 -11.82
C MET A 773 11.29 -11.40 -12.45
N ALA A 774 12.26 -12.32 -12.49
CA ALA A 774 12.11 -13.73 -12.18
C ALA A 774 11.19 -13.99 -10.99
N ALA A 775 10.22 -14.87 -11.14
CA ALA A 775 9.13 -15.07 -10.21
C ALA A 775 8.69 -16.56 -10.12
N SER A 776 7.55 -16.97 -9.54
CA SER A 776 6.92 -18.25 -9.94
C SER A 776 5.42 -18.36 -10.32
N GLY A 777 4.43 -17.85 -9.55
CA GLY A 777 3.00 -17.92 -9.97
C GLY A 777 1.99 -16.90 -9.40
N VAL A 778 1.20 -17.17 -8.33
CA VAL A 778 0.25 -16.21 -7.70
C VAL A 778 -0.44 -16.58 -6.39
N ILE A 779 -0.60 -17.85 -6.02
CA ILE A 779 -1.86 -18.34 -5.43
C ILE A 779 -2.94 -18.47 -6.51
N GLY A 780 -3.58 -17.40 -6.96
CA GLY A 780 -4.90 -17.47 -7.61
C GLY A 780 -5.22 -16.53 -8.78
N GLN A 781 -6.45 -16.67 -9.31
CA GLN A 781 -6.73 -16.90 -10.74
C GLN A 781 -6.45 -18.38 -11.11
N LYS A 782 -6.74 -18.79 -12.36
CA LYS A 782 -7.15 -20.14 -12.77
C LYS A 782 -5.99 -21.08 -13.17
N ASP A 783 -5.66 -21.17 -14.46
CA ASP A 783 -4.36 -20.69 -14.94
C ASP A 783 -4.45 -19.17 -15.11
N PHE A 784 -3.34 -18.42 -15.14
CA PHE A 784 -3.52 -16.97 -15.08
C PHE A 784 -2.56 -16.04 -15.81
N VAL A 785 -1.86 -16.59 -16.80
CA VAL A 785 -1.74 -15.84 -18.06
C VAL A 785 -3.13 -15.56 -18.66
N SER A 786 -4.14 -16.31 -18.19
CA SER A 786 -5.55 -15.94 -18.28
C SER A 786 -5.99 -14.90 -17.24
N ARG A 787 -7.07 -14.19 -17.56
CA ARG A 787 -7.92 -13.50 -16.59
C ARG A 787 -9.34 -13.98 -16.84
N ILE A 788 -9.89 -14.80 -15.95
CA ILE A 788 -11.27 -15.30 -16.08
C ILE A 788 -12.17 -14.72 -14.97
N PRO A 789 -13.10 -13.82 -15.34
CA PRO A 789 -14.04 -13.18 -14.42
C PRO A 789 -15.04 -14.10 -13.71
N GLY A 790 -15.53 -13.64 -12.56
CA GLY A 790 -16.44 -14.36 -11.66
C GLY A 790 -17.71 -14.93 -12.27
N ASN A 791 -17.81 -16.27 -12.36
CA ASN A 791 -19.09 -16.97 -12.50
C ASN A 791 -20.05 -16.63 -11.34
N GLY A 792 -19.56 -16.71 -10.10
CA GLY A 792 -20.34 -16.53 -8.87
C GLY A 792 -20.71 -17.84 -8.15
N GLU A 793 -20.52 -19.01 -8.78
CA GLU A 793 -19.98 -20.16 -8.04
C GLU A 793 -18.50 -19.85 -7.73
N GLN A 794 -17.97 -20.35 -6.61
CA GLN A 794 -16.76 -19.82 -5.96
C GLN A 794 -15.39 -20.06 -6.65
N GLU A 795 -15.31 -20.21 -7.98
CA GLU A 795 -14.01 -20.31 -8.68
C GLU A 795 -13.40 -18.92 -9.02
N GLU A 796 -14.16 -18.02 -9.66
CA GLU A 796 -13.58 -16.89 -10.44
C GLU A 796 -13.76 -15.45 -9.86
N LEU A 797 -13.18 -14.42 -10.51
CA LEU A 797 -12.57 -13.24 -9.85
C LEU A 797 -12.88 -11.85 -10.46
N LEU A 798 -12.39 -10.77 -9.82
CA LEU A 798 -12.29 -9.37 -10.33
C LEU A 798 -11.42 -8.45 -9.40
N ASP A 799 -10.64 -7.49 -9.91
CA ASP A 799 -10.29 -6.12 -9.40
C ASP A 799 -9.80 -5.80 -7.94
N PRO A 800 -8.66 -6.29 -7.41
CA PRO A 800 -8.17 -5.94 -6.04
C PRO A 800 -7.85 -4.47 -5.64
N ARG A 801 -8.07 -4.10 -4.35
CA ARG A 801 -8.11 -2.70 -3.78
C ARG A 801 -7.06 -2.26 -2.72
N GLU A 802 -7.39 -1.58 -1.59
CA GLU A 802 -6.69 -0.34 -1.06
C GLU A 802 -6.53 -0.11 0.53
N ILE A 803 -5.36 -0.29 1.22
CA ILE A 803 -4.96 -0.01 2.68
C ILE A 803 -3.40 0.12 3.04
N THR A 804 -2.96 0.02 4.34
CA THR A 804 -1.64 0.31 5.08
C THR A 804 -1.35 -0.71 6.27
N PHE A 805 -0.23 -0.68 7.09
CA PHE A 805 0.40 -1.81 7.91
C PHE A 805 0.60 -1.70 9.50
N ASP A 806 1.22 -2.72 10.20
CA ASP A 806 1.54 -2.82 11.69
C ASP A 806 2.61 -3.95 12.16
N PRO A 807 2.96 -4.21 13.48
CA PRO A 807 3.98 -5.17 14.17
C PRO A 807 3.83 -6.74 14.55
N GLU A 808 4.75 -7.65 14.06
CA GLU A 808 5.03 -9.15 14.24
C GLU A 808 4.49 -10.40 13.35
N HIS A 809 3.51 -10.38 12.40
CA HIS A 809 2.91 -11.53 11.58
C HIS A 809 3.20 -11.42 10.03
N GLN A 810 2.13 -11.21 9.20
CA GLN A 810 1.80 -11.87 7.92
C GLN A 810 0.36 -11.54 7.34
N ARG A 811 -0.65 -11.09 8.11
CA ARG A 811 -2.12 -11.13 7.81
C ARG A 811 -2.63 -9.91 7.05
N LEU A 812 -3.60 -9.98 6.12
CA LEU A 812 -3.56 -8.96 5.05
C LEU A 812 -4.86 -8.36 4.47
N TYR A 813 -5.76 -9.04 3.76
CA TYR A 813 -7.12 -8.56 3.45
C TYR A 813 -7.42 -7.30 2.54
N VAL A 814 -8.56 -7.36 1.81
CA VAL A 814 -9.27 -6.45 0.85
C VAL A 814 -10.61 -7.09 0.30
N THR A 815 -10.93 -7.34 -1.03
CA THR A 815 -12.39 -7.40 -1.49
C THR A 815 -13.15 -7.87 -2.87
N ASP A 816 -12.73 -8.70 -3.87
CA ASP A 816 -12.96 -8.83 -5.41
C ASP A 816 -13.74 -7.77 -6.23
N SER A 817 -13.39 -6.93 -7.27
CA SER A 817 -14.20 -5.70 -7.72
C SER A 817 -15.03 -5.57 -9.02
N PHE A 818 -16.31 -5.17 -8.83
CA PHE A 818 -17.01 -4.05 -9.50
C PHE A 818 -18.40 -3.70 -8.87
N TRP A 819 -18.97 -4.55 -8.00
CA TRP A 819 -20.09 -4.25 -7.07
C TRP A 819 -19.72 -4.21 -5.54
N ALA A 820 -19.54 -5.34 -4.80
CA ALA A 820 -18.89 -5.46 -3.46
C ALA A 820 -18.44 -6.90 -2.92
N ARG A 821 -17.16 -7.26 -2.55
CA ARG A 821 -16.67 -8.63 -2.09
C ARG A 821 -15.76 -8.72 -0.84
N LEU A 822 -14.76 -9.65 -0.78
CA LEU A 822 -13.83 -10.19 0.28
C LEU A 822 -12.85 -11.28 -0.37
N MET A 823 -12.07 -12.12 0.39
CA MET A 823 -11.22 -13.37 0.11
C MET A 823 -10.00 -13.50 1.08
N VAL A 824 -9.33 -14.63 1.45
CA VAL A 824 -8.30 -14.57 2.55
C VAL A 824 -7.06 -15.56 2.54
N PHE A 825 -6.47 -16.03 1.44
CA PHE A 825 -5.55 -17.23 1.40
C PHE A 825 -4.17 -17.28 2.18
N ASP A 826 -3.86 -18.34 2.98
CA ASP A 826 -2.54 -18.67 3.65
C ASP A 826 -1.77 -19.97 3.15
N LEU A 827 -0.86 -20.60 3.96
CA LEU A 827 0.29 -21.48 3.55
C LEU A 827 0.72 -22.67 4.49
N PRO A 828 1.76 -23.48 4.13
CA PRO A 828 2.37 -24.50 5.00
C PRO A 828 3.59 -24.05 5.83
N ARG A 829 4.11 -24.96 6.70
CA ARG A 829 4.85 -24.61 7.95
C ARG A 829 5.59 -25.78 8.67
N ALA A 830 6.31 -25.49 9.77
CA ALA A 830 7.28 -26.38 10.48
C ALA A 830 6.70 -27.34 11.56
N GLU A 831 7.38 -27.59 12.71
CA GLU A 831 6.89 -28.38 13.88
C GLU A 831 6.29 -27.48 14.99
N ARG A 832 5.30 -27.98 15.74
CA ARG A 832 4.31 -27.19 16.51
C ARG A 832 4.66 -26.97 17.99
N PRO A 833 4.64 -25.72 18.51
CA PRO A 833 4.40 -25.49 19.93
C PRO A 833 2.93 -25.77 20.28
N VAL A 834 2.62 -26.99 20.76
CA VAL A 834 1.31 -27.36 21.35
C VAL A 834 1.48 -27.63 22.84
N ALA A 835 0.81 -26.85 23.69
CA ALA A 835 0.68 -27.18 25.10
C ALA A 835 -0.41 -28.24 25.30
N ILE A 836 -0.03 -29.51 25.49
CA ILE A 836 -0.97 -30.63 25.73
C ILE A 836 -1.02 -30.97 27.23
N PRO A 837 -2.13 -30.69 27.93
CA PRO A 837 -2.29 -31.11 29.33
C PRO A 837 -2.26 -32.64 29.46
N ALA A 838 -1.58 -33.16 30.48
CA ALA A 838 -1.35 -34.59 30.64
C ALA A 838 -2.66 -35.41 30.65
N ASN A 839 -2.69 -36.49 29.87
CA ASN A 839 -3.84 -37.39 29.64
C ASN A 839 -5.02 -36.79 28.83
N THR A 840 -4.84 -35.66 28.14
CA THR A 840 -5.83 -35.14 27.17
C THR A 840 -5.54 -35.60 25.73
N ALA A 841 -6.51 -35.41 24.83
CA ALA A 841 -6.37 -35.63 23.40
C ALA A 841 -6.72 -34.33 22.65
N MET A 842 -5.95 -34.01 21.61
CA MET A 842 -6.08 -32.80 20.80
C MET A 842 -5.96 -33.18 19.32
N THR A 843 -6.75 -32.53 18.45
CA THR A 843 -6.90 -32.91 17.04
C THR A 843 -6.51 -31.76 16.11
N TYR A 844 -5.73 -32.07 15.07
CA TYR A 844 -5.42 -31.17 13.95
C TYR A 844 -5.10 -31.99 12.67
N GLY A 845 -4.79 -31.34 11.55
CA GLY A 845 -4.37 -31.98 10.29
C GLY A 845 -3.79 -30.97 9.29
N THR A 846 -3.18 -31.41 8.18
CA THR A 846 -2.66 -30.46 7.18
C THR A 846 -3.74 -29.88 6.27
N LEU A 847 -3.52 -28.62 5.90
CA LEU A 847 -4.44 -27.67 5.24
C LEU A 847 -3.73 -27.13 3.98
N ASP A 848 -3.39 -25.85 3.78
CA ASP A 848 -2.55 -25.39 2.61
C ASP A 848 -3.26 -25.57 1.22
N ALA A 849 -2.64 -25.47 0.04
CA ALA A 849 -3.20 -24.69 -1.10
C ALA A 849 -3.81 -25.38 -2.40
N TRP A 850 -4.56 -26.50 -2.42
CA TRP A 850 -4.81 -27.31 -3.67
C TRP A 850 -5.62 -26.67 -4.83
N ASN A 851 -5.03 -25.80 -5.65
CA ASN A 851 -5.64 -25.34 -6.91
C ASN A 851 -5.56 -26.33 -8.08
N GLY A 852 -5.66 -27.63 -7.82
CA GLY A 852 -5.60 -28.63 -8.87
C GLY A 852 -6.79 -28.59 -9.85
N ARG A 853 -6.52 -28.85 -11.13
CA ARG A 853 -7.49 -29.27 -12.16
C ARG A 853 -6.87 -30.34 -13.04
N ASP A 854 -7.58 -31.46 -13.18
CA ASP A 854 -7.32 -32.62 -14.04
C ASP A 854 -5.95 -33.34 -13.87
N ILE A 855 -5.01 -32.76 -13.13
CA ILE A 855 -3.78 -33.35 -12.61
C ILE A 855 -4.13 -34.49 -11.62
N PRO A 856 -3.43 -35.65 -11.64
CA PRO A 856 -3.81 -36.78 -10.80
C PRO A 856 -3.52 -36.58 -9.30
N ASP A 857 -4.56 -36.38 -8.50
CA ASP A 857 -4.48 -36.46 -7.02
C ASP A 857 -3.95 -37.84 -6.57
N LYS A 858 -4.24 -38.90 -7.35
CA LYS A 858 -3.71 -40.26 -7.14
C LYS A 858 -2.17 -40.37 -7.34
N GLU A 859 -1.51 -39.30 -7.76
CA GLU A 859 -0.04 -39.19 -7.87
C GLU A 859 0.57 -38.04 -7.06
N SER A 860 -0.14 -36.92 -6.82
CA SER A 860 0.45 -35.71 -6.21
C SER A 860 0.61 -35.75 -4.68
N ARG A 861 -0.25 -36.48 -3.96
CA ARG A 861 -0.29 -36.53 -2.48
C ARG A 861 0.94 -37.28 -1.92
N GLN A 862 1.93 -36.56 -1.37
CA GLN A 862 3.27 -37.11 -1.07
C GLN A 862 3.91 -36.62 0.26
N ALA A 863 3.19 -35.84 1.07
CA ALA A 863 3.65 -35.35 2.36
C ALA A 863 2.69 -35.69 3.52
N TRP A 864 1.73 -34.83 3.87
CA TRP A 864 0.81 -34.99 5.02
C TRP A 864 1.53 -35.30 6.36
N ARG A 865 2.60 -34.55 6.65
CA ARG A 865 3.55 -34.86 7.74
C ARG A 865 3.28 -34.04 9.01
N GLY A 866 3.71 -34.57 10.16
CA GLY A 866 3.64 -33.96 11.50
C GLY A 866 4.57 -34.73 12.47
N SER A 867 4.77 -34.23 13.69
CA SER A 867 5.82 -34.70 14.63
C SER A 867 5.43 -34.47 16.10
N LEU A 868 6.16 -35.09 17.05
CA LEU A 868 5.95 -34.92 18.50
C LEU A 868 7.25 -35.02 19.32
N THR A 869 7.71 -33.88 19.84
CA THR A 869 8.80 -33.75 20.82
C THR A 869 8.33 -33.04 22.10
N SER A 870 9.12 -33.06 23.17
CA SER A 870 8.86 -32.32 24.42
C SER A 870 10.15 -31.70 24.97
N GLU A 871 10.06 -30.72 25.86
CA GLU A 871 11.22 -30.03 26.46
C GLU A 871 12.24 -30.98 27.14
N ALA A 872 11.82 -32.18 27.54
CA ALA A 872 12.67 -33.21 28.16
C ALA A 872 13.10 -34.34 27.19
N GLY A 873 12.76 -34.26 25.91
CA GLY A 873 13.06 -35.28 24.88
C GLY A 873 11.83 -35.96 24.28
N PRO A 874 11.96 -37.16 23.68
CA PRO A 874 10.86 -37.88 23.05
C PRO A 874 9.75 -38.22 24.05
N ALA A 875 8.50 -37.84 23.77
CA ALA A 875 7.37 -37.97 24.68
C ALA A 875 6.82 -39.42 24.74
N PRO A 876 7.14 -40.23 25.78
CA PRO A 876 6.79 -41.65 25.77
C PRO A 876 5.33 -41.83 26.20
N GLY A 877 4.45 -42.14 25.24
CA GLY A 877 3.02 -42.39 25.50
C GLY A 877 2.05 -41.53 24.68
N ALA A 878 2.54 -40.59 23.87
CA ALA A 878 1.71 -39.86 22.91
C ALA A 878 1.50 -40.68 21.62
N ILE A 879 0.35 -40.51 20.95
CA ILE A 879 0.00 -41.19 19.69
C ILE A 879 -0.53 -40.13 18.70
N LEU A 880 0.06 -40.09 17.51
CA LEU A 880 -0.38 -39.25 16.39
C LEU A 880 -1.19 -40.09 15.38
N VAL A 881 -2.33 -39.58 14.92
CA VAL A 881 -3.26 -40.27 13.99
C VAL A 881 -3.83 -39.30 12.97
N TYR A 882 -3.94 -39.70 11.70
CA TYR A 882 -4.71 -39.00 10.67
C TYR A 882 -5.36 -40.02 9.70
N SER A 883 -6.51 -39.65 9.12
CA SER A 883 -7.19 -40.41 8.07
C SER A 883 -8.13 -39.49 7.27
N ASN A 884 -8.02 -39.47 5.94
CA ASN A 884 -8.89 -38.69 5.06
C ASN A 884 -10.23 -39.41 4.76
N THR A 885 -11.26 -38.65 4.36
CA THR A 885 -12.44 -39.17 3.63
C THR A 885 -13.05 -38.03 2.79
N HIS A 886 -13.18 -38.25 1.48
CA HIS A 886 -13.74 -37.26 0.55
C HIS A 886 -15.27 -37.08 0.68
N ARG A 887 -15.82 -36.07 0.00
CA ARG A 887 -17.25 -35.98 -0.34
C ARG A 887 -17.43 -35.48 -1.77
N GLU A 888 -18.34 -36.11 -2.50
CA GLU A 888 -18.83 -35.66 -3.81
C GLU A 888 -20.31 -35.23 -3.71
N LEU A 889 -20.72 -34.28 -4.56
CA LEU A 889 -22.07 -33.73 -4.61
C LEU A 889 -22.55 -33.55 -6.06
N ASP A 890 -23.86 -33.67 -6.25
CA ASP A 890 -24.51 -33.73 -7.57
C ASP A 890 -24.44 -32.40 -8.36
N VAL A 891 -24.35 -32.51 -9.68
CA VAL A 891 -24.22 -31.41 -10.65
C VAL A 891 -25.39 -30.42 -10.62
N LEU A 892 -26.58 -30.86 -10.17
CA LEU A 892 -27.77 -30.04 -10.03
C LEU A 892 -27.82 -29.20 -8.73
N ALA A 893 -26.82 -29.32 -7.83
CA ALA A 893 -26.92 -28.79 -6.44
C ALA A 893 -26.06 -27.56 -6.08
N LYS A 894 -24.72 -27.60 -6.24
CA LYS A 894 -23.75 -26.61 -5.69
C LYS A 894 -23.78 -25.22 -6.40
N ARG A 895 -24.87 -24.43 -6.30
CA ARG A 895 -25.10 -23.26 -7.21
C ARG A 895 -25.69 -21.96 -6.65
N ARG A 896 -25.49 -20.89 -7.44
CA ARG A 896 -25.97 -19.50 -7.31
C ARG A 896 -27.50 -19.35 -7.08
N SER A 897 -27.88 -18.23 -6.45
CA SER A 897 -29.28 -17.83 -6.18
C SER A 897 -29.63 -16.50 -6.88
N ARG A 898 -30.83 -16.41 -7.49
CA ARG A 898 -31.52 -15.15 -7.82
C ARG A 898 -33.03 -15.35 -7.66
N MET A 899 -33.69 -14.48 -6.90
CA MET A 899 -35.15 -14.39 -6.79
C MET A 899 -35.56 -12.91 -6.77
N LEU A 900 -36.64 -12.55 -7.47
CA LEU A 900 -37.00 -11.14 -7.74
C LEU A 900 -37.93 -10.55 -6.67
N LEU A 901 -37.68 -9.29 -6.28
CA LEU A 901 -38.38 -8.60 -5.17
C LEU A 901 -39.53 -7.68 -5.64
N SER A 902 -40.12 -7.98 -6.80
CA SER A 902 -41.19 -7.23 -7.49
C SER A 902 -40.78 -5.92 -8.18
N GLU A 903 -41.43 -5.64 -9.32
CA GLU A 903 -41.55 -4.30 -9.90
C GLU A 903 -42.69 -3.54 -9.21
N THR A 904 -42.48 -2.29 -8.82
CA THR A 904 -43.36 -1.12 -9.08
C THR A 904 -42.66 0.18 -8.68
#